data_AF-A0A2B4RC21-F1
#
_entry.id   AF-A0A2B4RC21-F1
#
_cell.length_a   1.000
_cell.length_b   1.000
_cell.length_c   1.000
_cell.angle_alpha   90.00
_cell.angle_beta   90.00
_cell.angle_gamma   90.00
#
_symmetry.space_group_name_H-M   'P 1'
#
loop_
_entity.id
_entity.type
_entity.pdbx_description
1 polymer ?
#
loop_
_entity_poly.entity_id
_entity_poly.type
_entity_poly.pdbx_seq_one_letter_code
_entity_poly.pdbx_strand_id
1 'polypeptide(L)'
;MATGEEIDKKRARRWTEVRRTREEIKKICRVLEIPKFGKKQSAKTVVQSSFRQPDNTAVGNTSNTSSSNGKDKSNSAVKGTELHSRLQKYIKRRLERKADLALKPDEKEIIKFINDLEERFKFRIIASELQIDGYASHKQSGETHHWNGKIDAIGVGKDDTVIVIDWIRCNDLPNFWQSAAEFSKKLHQAMIYRKKLATHLKHFCEGNNVPEVGIMNVPISSKDIKDSDPRLCTDFTKREKAGFFVKMDNYDWTTQKPSKRGFSISRVQHLTSRQALTLDDVDDLTPIYIACTTVNRWRRTPSPRELHYEVLIMSPHGIERIDRSPDEQELHGKLLPEDIYLSDAAATSNAAVSYDMGVQQSDEAPSRDLKVILGLSAGASIVADQRHENKRHFCVKNLPVLIELIRLVPLALILTLFAKIDQETVLVAGMLIHFGICLIFSLLALVPTGGKNVGRLERLARWFTINVSSIHYYRLMMNTTNIGPKPPPVLSLTDGGHVENLGILPLLKLRLGKIMVVHGGRSIVDKDYGKSLLIALNLAREKLGCSFSAVDGRDISEDIRGNFAERSPGSQPSNYKFKVHYYDKNVNSDGKTKVGEGEILYIVPRHPDKAVKTTPYVTWEEALGDMDEDLEAGL
;
A
#
# COMPACT_ATOMS: atom_id res chain seq x y z
N MET A 1 42.44 -25.54 49.06
CA MET A 1 41.52 -24.72 49.87
C MET A 1 41.95 -23.26 49.72
N ALA A 2 41.18 -22.42 49.02
CA ALA A 2 41.52 -21.00 48.91
C ALA A 2 41.31 -20.33 50.28
N THR A 3 42.32 -19.62 50.78
CA THR A 3 42.28 -18.94 52.08
C THR A 3 41.16 -17.88 52.10
N GLY A 4 40.48 -17.72 53.24
CA GLY A 4 39.33 -16.81 53.37
C GLY A 4 39.59 -15.37 52.89
N GLU A 5 40.84 -14.91 52.99
CA GLU A 5 41.28 -13.60 52.52
C GLU A 5 41.26 -13.43 50.98
N GLU A 6 41.42 -14.53 50.23
CA GLU A 6 41.40 -14.55 48.76
C GLU A 6 39.96 -14.54 48.23
N ILE A 7 39.03 -15.14 48.98
CA ILE A 7 37.59 -15.10 48.71
C ILE A 7 37.04 -13.69 48.98
N ASP A 8 37.50 -13.03 50.06
CA ASP A 8 37.10 -11.66 50.38
C ASP A 8 37.70 -10.62 49.42
N LYS A 9 38.94 -10.80 48.96
CA LYS A 9 39.53 -9.96 47.88
C LYS A 9 38.81 -10.15 46.54
N LYS A 10 38.41 -11.39 46.19
CA LYS A 10 37.58 -11.65 44.99
C LYS A 10 36.17 -11.05 45.11
N ARG A 11 35.54 -11.13 46.29
CA ARG A 11 34.27 -10.44 46.57
C ARG A 11 34.43 -8.93 46.46
N ALA A 12 35.44 -8.34 47.09
CA ALA A 12 35.67 -6.90 47.07
C ALA A 12 35.90 -6.36 45.65
N ARG A 13 36.70 -7.06 44.83
CA ARG A 13 36.92 -6.72 43.40
C ARG A 13 35.62 -6.81 42.59
N ARG A 14 34.85 -7.89 42.75
CA ARG A 14 33.55 -8.06 42.09
C ARG A 14 32.55 -6.96 42.51
N TRP A 15 32.57 -6.55 43.78
CA TRP A 15 31.74 -5.43 44.27
C TRP A 15 32.19 -4.06 43.74
N THR A 16 33.47 -3.86 43.45
CA THR A 16 33.96 -2.62 42.83
C THR A 16 33.58 -2.55 41.35
N GLU A 17 33.62 -3.70 40.67
CA GLU A 17 33.27 -3.85 39.26
C GLU A 17 31.77 -3.66 39.02
N VAL A 18 30.90 -4.31 39.82
CA VAL A 18 29.44 -4.08 39.79
C VAL A 18 29.09 -2.60 40.08
N ARG A 19 29.83 -1.94 40.98
CA ARG A 19 29.62 -0.52 41.30
C ARG A 19 30.04 0.39 40.14
N ARG A 20 31.08 0.01 39.39
CA ARG A 20 31.53 0.69 38.17
C ARG A 20 30.52 0.51 37.04
N THR A 21 30.08 -0.72 36.76
CA THR A 21 29.04 -1.04 35.77
C THR A 21 27.75 -0.27 36.06
N ARG A 22 27.32 -0.22 37.33
CA ARG A 22 26.13 0.53 37.74
C ARG A 22 26.25 2.05 37.53
N GLU A 23 27.42 2.64 37.79
CA GLU A 23 27.64 4.08 37.54
C GLU A 23 27.81 4.39 36.05
N GLU A 24 28.37 3.47 35.25
CA GLU A 24 28.43 3.57 33.79
C GLU A 24 27.04 3.48 33.16
N ILE A 25 26.19 2.53 33.59
CA ILE A 25 24.79 2.45 33.13
C ILE A 25 24.02 3.72 33.52
N LYS A 26 24.21 4.24 34.74
CA LYS A 26 23.61 5.54 35.12
C LYS A 26 24.09 6.70 34.25
N LYS A 27 25.36 6.73 33.85
CA LYS A 27 25.87 7.71 32.88
C LYS A 27 25.21 7.56 31.53
N ILE A 28 25.04 6.33 31.03
CA ILE A 28 24.33 6.04 29.76
C ILE A 28 22.87 6.52 29.85
N CYS A 29 22.15 6.19 30.93
CA CYS A 29 20.79 6.68 31.13
C CYS A 29 20.72 8.22 31.14
N ARG A 30 21.69 8.91 31.77
CA ARG A 30 21.75 10.38 31.74
C ARG A 30 22.04 10.94 30.34
N VAL A 31 22.85 10.26 29.53
CA VAL A 31 23.14 10.67 28.14
C VAL A 31 21.90 10.51 27.26
N LEU A 32 21.13 9.44 27.47
CA LEU A 32 19.85 9.17 26.79
C LEU A 32 18.71 10.14 27.21
N GLU A 33 18.82 10.79 28.38
CA GLU A 33 17.86 11.81 28.84
C GLU A 33 18.03 13.19 28.19
N ILE A 34 19.13 13.46 27.44
CA ILE A 34 19.41 14.78 26.87
C ILE A 34 18.68 14.95 25.52
N PRO A 35 17.69 15.86 25.40
CA PRO A 35 17.00 16.09 24.13
C PRO A 35 17.91 16.88 23.17
N LYS A 36 18.41 16.23 22.12
CA LYS A 36 18.97 16.94 20.95
C LYS A 36 17.79 17.51 20.14
N PHE A 37 17.64 18.83 20.19
CA PHE A 37 16.48 19.56 19.65
C PHE A 37 16.34 19.51 18.12
N GLY A 38 15.08 19.44 17.65
CA GLY A 38 14.66 19.75 16.28
C GLY A 38 13.17 19.55 16.04
N LYS A 39 12.36 20.60 16.25
CA LYS A 39 10.94 20.84 15.85
C LYS A 39 9.92 19.68 15.97
N LYS A 40 8.88 19.91 16.80
CA LYS A 40 7.63 19.14 16.87
C LYS A 40 6.98 18.95 15.49
N GLN A 41 7.00 17.72 14.96
CA GLN A 41 5.93 17.20 14.11
C GLN A 41 5.19 16.11 14.89
N SER A 42 3.92 16.39 15.18
CA SER A 42 3.00 15.41 15.76
C SER A 42 2.59 14.42 14.66
N ALA A 43 3.27 13.28 14.59
CA ALA A 43 2.82 12.15 13.78
C ALA A 43 1.86 11.29 14.61
N LYS A 44 0.57 11.42 14.31
CA LYS A 44 -0.48 10.52 14.78
C LYS A 44 -0.18 9.09 14.30
N THR A 45 -0.16 8.17 15.27
CA THR A 45 -0.41 6.73 15.22
C THR A 45 -0.73 6.10 13.85
N VAL A 46 0.26 5.42 13.25
CA VAL A 46 0.07 4.42 12.17
C VAL A 46 0.53 3.06 12.71
N VAL A 47 -0.23 2.50 13.66
CA VAL A 47 -0.08 1.10 14.10
C VAL A 47 -1.46 0.44 14.35
N GLN A 48 -2.56 1.16 14.09
CA GLN A 48 -3.93 0.63 14.32
C GLN A 48 -4.60 0.05 13.07
N SER A 49 -4.04 0.21 11.87
CA SER A 49 -4.68 -0.22 10.62
C SER A 49 -4.22 -1.59 10.11
N SER A 50 -3.08 -2.13 10.55
CA SER A 50 -2.51 -3.35 9.93
C SER A 50 -2.98 -4.67 10.55
N PHE A 51 -3.81 -4.65 11.60
CA PHE A 51 -4.29 -5.88 12.27
C PHE A 51 -5.73 -5.76 12.79
N ARG A 52 -6.64 -5.23 11.97
CA ARG A 52 -8.08 -5.51 12.14
C ARG A 52 -8.43 -6.74 11.31
N GLN A 53 -8.99 -7.76 11.94
CA GLN A 53 -9.91 -8.67 11.23
C GLN A 53 -11.14 -7.85 10.79
N PRO A 54 -11.70 -8.09 9.60
CA PRO A 54 -12.90 -7.40 9.14
C PRO A 54 -14.11 -7.93 9.92
N ASP A 55 -14.74 -7.07 10.73
CA ASP A 55 -16.09 -7.34 11.23
C ASP A 55 -17.07 -7.27 10.06
N ASN A 56 -17.82 -8.36 9.89
CA ASN A 56 -18.90 -8.50 8.92
C ASN A 56 -19.94 -7.39 9.09
N THR A 57 -20.24 -6.67 8.01
CA THR A 57 -21.45 -5.86 7.89
C THR A 57 -22.14 -6.11 6.56
N ALA A 58 -23.32 -6.72 6.62
CA ALA A 58 -24.41 -6.45 5.69
C ALA A 58 -25.76 -6.47 6.45
N VAL A 59 -26.25 -5.26 6.70
CA VAL A 59 -27.64 -4.74 6.67
C VAL A 59 -28.82 -5.65 7.10
N GLY A 60 -29.62 -5.17 8.06
CA GLY A 60 -31.01 -5.62 8.28
C GLY A 60 -31.69 -5.15 9.57
N ASN A 61 -32.31 -3.96 9.53
CA ASN A 61 -33.42 -3.39 10.32
C ASN A 61 -33.85 -3.90 11.72
N THR A 62 -34.00 -2.90 12.61
CA THR A 62 -35.03 -2.71 13.67
C THR A 62 -35.24 -3.77 14.75
N SER A 63 -34.91 -3.43 15.99
CA SER A 63 -35.90 -3.24 17.08
C SER A 63 -35.23 -2.79 18.38
N ASN A 64 -35.94 -1.94 19.11
CA ASN A 64 -35.59 -1.44 20.44
C ASN A 64 -35.34 -2.57 21.44
N THR A 65 -34.27 -2.46 22.22
CA THR A 65 -34.32 -2.81 23.64
C THR A 65 -33.18 -2.11 24.38
N SER A 66 -33.58 -1.14 25.20
CA SER A 66 -32.80 -0.54 26.26
C SER A 66 -32.29 -1.61 27.24
N SER A 67 -30.98 -1.70 27.46
CA SER A 67 -30.46 -2.18 28.73
C SER A 67 -29.23 -1.36 29.16
N SER A 68 -29.36 -0.82 30.36
CA SER A 68 -28.40 -0.01 31.10
C SER A 68 -27.14 -0.80 31.43
N ASN A 69 -25.98 -0.45 30.85
CA ASN A 69 -24.66 -0.93 31.34
C ASN A 69 -23.49 0.01 30.97
N GLY A 70 -23.74 1.33 30.98
CA GLY A 70 -22.78 2.35 30.50
C GLY A 70 -21.96 3.07 31.57
N LYS A 71 -22.19 2.87 32.88
CA LYS A 71 -21.58 3.72 33.92
C LYS A 71 -20.32 3.17 34.60
N ASP A 72 -20.02 1.87 34.50
CA ASP A 72 -18.87 1.28 35.23
C ASP A 72 -17.54 1.27 34.47
N LYS A 73 -17.55 1.35 33.13
CA LYS A 73 -16.32 1.30 32.32
C LYS A 73 -15.52 2.60 32.29
N SER A 74 -16.14 3.76 32.56
CA SER A 74 -15.43 5.06 32.56
C SER A 74 -14.66 5.32 33.86
N ASN A 75 -15.13 4.81 35.00
CA ASN A 75 -14.51 5.04 36.30
C ASN A 75 -13.24 4.20 36.54
N SER A 76 -13.13 3.00 35.96
CA SER A 76 -11.92 2.19 36.07
C SER A 76 -10.77 2.84 35.30
N ALA A 77 -11.02 3.30 34.06
CA ALA A 77 -10.07 3.98 33.17
C ALA A 77 -9.34 5.17 33.83
N VAL A 78 -10.06 5.98 34.60
CA VAL A 78 -9.51 7.16 35.29
C VAL A 78 -8.58 6.79 36.47
N LYS A 79 -8.91 5.73 37.24
CA LYS A 79 -8.13 5.32 38.43
C LYS A 79 -6.80 4.64 38.11
N GLY A 80 -6.71 3.87 37.02
CA GLY A 80 -5.47 3.18 36.64
C GLY A 80 -4.37 4.13 36.13
N THR A 81 -4.73 5.26 35.53
CA THR A 81 -3.79 6.30 35.09
C THR A 81 -3.17 7.04 36.28
N GLU A 82 -3.94 7.20 37.35
CA GLU A 82 -3.50 7.83 38.60
C GLU A 82 -2.47 6.97 39.34
N LEU A 83 -2.67 5.65 39.44
CA LEU A 83 -1.72 4.75 40.11
C LEU A 83 -0.37 4.66 39.37
N HIS A 84 -0.39 4.56 38.05
CA HIS A 84 0.84 4.56 37.23
C HIS A 84 1.60 5.88 37.38
N SER A 85 0.90 7.02 37.34
CA SER A 85 1.49 8.35 37.57
C SER A 85 2.13 8.47 38.96
N ARG A 86 1.47 7.94 40.00
CA ARG A 86 1.98 7.92 41.38
C ARG A 86 3.23 7.05 41.54
N LEU A 87 3.24 5.87 40.94
CA LEU A 87 4.39 4.96 40.92
C LEU A 87 5.62 5.62 40.28
N GLN A 88 5.44 6.23 39.11
CA GLN A 88 6.51 6.94 38.39
C GLN A 88 7.03 8.15 39.18
N LYS A 89 6.13 8.95 39.74
CA LYS A 89 6.48 10.12 40.56
C LYS A 89 7.30 9.74 41.79
N TYR A 90 6.96 8.63 42.45
CA TYR A 90 7.73 8.11 43.57
C TYR A 90 9.13 7.66 43.15
N ILE A 91 9.26 6.84 42.10
CA ILE A 91 10.56 6.34 41.63
C ILE A 91 11.46 7.52 41.24
N LYS A 92 10.94 8.51 40.51
CA LYS A 92 11.69 9.71 40.13
C LYS A 92 12.19 10.50 41.35
N ARG A 93 11.34 10.76 42.35
CA ARG A 93 11.74 11.43 43.61
C ARG A 93 12.82 10.66 44.38
N ARG A 94 12.68 9.33 44.44
CA ARG A 94 13.66 8.44 45.07
C ARG A 94 15.03 8.50 44.38
N LEU A 95 15.05 8.56 43.05
CA LEU A 95 16.28 8.65 42.26
C LEU A 95 16.94 10.04 42.35
N GLU A 96 16.16 11.12 42.44
CA GLU A 96 16.65 12.51 42.57
C GLU A 96 17.18 12.87 43.98
N ARG A 97 17.14 11.95 44.96
CA ARG A 97 17.50 12.18 46.38
C ARG A 97 16.74 13.35 47.04
N LYS A 98 15.56 13.74 46.53
CA LYS A 98 14.65 14.70 47.19
C LYS A 98 13.76 13.99 48.23
N ALA A 99 14.37 13.09 49.01
CA ALA A 99 13.65 12.16 49.89
C ALA A 99 13.10 12.81 51.18
N ASP A 100 13.44 14.08 51.45
CA ASP A 100 13.04 14.78 52.69
C ASP A 100 11.75 15.62 52.56
N LEU A 101 11.00 15.48 51.45
CA LEU A 101 9.67 16.10 51.31
C LEU A 101 8.60 15.13 51.82
N ALA A 102 7.94 15.53 52.91
CA ALA A 102 6.88 14.83 53.64
C ALA A 102 6.08 13.82 52.79
N LEU A 103 6.32 12.53 53.06
CA LEU A 103 5.63 11.39 52.47
C LEU A 103 4.14 11.45 52.82
N LYS A 104 3.28 11.44 51.81
CA LYS A 104 1.83 11.33 52.04
C LYS A 104 1.48 9.90 52.49
N PRO A 105 0.49 9.70 53.38
CA PRO A 105 0.14 8.39 53.95
C PRO A 105 -0.15 7.30 52.91
N ASP A 106 -0.60 7.70 51.72
CA ASP A 106 -0.98 6.88 50.58
C ASP A 106 0.21 6.39 49.73
N GLU A 107 1.44 6.85 49.98
CA GLU A 107 2.66 6.37 49.29
C GLU A 107 3.32 5.17 49.99
N LYS A 108 2.91 4.81 51.22
CA LYS A 108 3.50 3.69 51.98
C LYS A 108 3.38 2.33 51.28
N GLU A 109 2.26 2.09 50.59
CA GLU A 109 2.02 0.85 49.86
C GLU A 109 2.91 0.74 48.62
N ILE A 110 3.14 1.85 47.92
CA ILE A 110 4.04 1.91 46.75
C ILE A 110 5.49 1.66 47.18
N ILE A 111 5.92 2.25 48.29
CA ILE A 111 7.27 2.04 48.85
C ILE A 111 7.48 0.57 49.18
N LYS A 112 6.52 -0.02 49.91
CA LYS A 112 6.57 -1.44 50.27
C LYS A 112 6.62 -2.30 49.01
N PHE A 113 5.73 -2.06 48.04
CA PHE A 113 5.69 -2.81 46.79
C PHE A 113 7.02 -2.75 46.02
N ILE A 114 7.60 -1.55 45.84
CA ILE A 114 8.87 -1.40 45.13
C ILE A 114 10.03 -2.08 45.88
N ASN A 115 10.06 -1.97 47.22
CA ASN A 115 11.09 -2.63 48.03
C ASN A 115 10.97 -4.15 47.96
N ASP A 116 9.74 -4.68 48.12
CA ASP A 116 9.45 -6.11 48.03
C ASP A 116 9.85 -6.65 46.65
N LEU A 117 9.61 -5.87 45.59
CA LEU A 117 9.94 -6.24 44.22
C LEU A 117 11.47 -6.23 43.96
N GLU A 118 12.18 -5.20 44.41
CA GLU A 118 13.65 -5.14 44.34
C GLU A 118 14.32 -6.28 45.14
N GLU A 119 13.75 -6.63 46.29
CA GLU A 119 14.25 -7.71 47.15
C GLU A 119 13.96 -9.09 46.55
N ARG A 120 12.70 -9.33 46.13
CA ARG A 120 12.25 -10.61 45.54
C ARG A 120 13.05 -10.97 44.29
N PHE A 121 13.28 -10.02 43.39
CA PHE A 121 13.98 -10.26 42.12
C PHE A 121 15.46 -9.83 42.15
N LYS A 122 15.98 -9.43 43.31
CA LYS A 122 17.40 -9.14 43.56
C LYS A 122 18.02 -8.10 42.62
N PHE A 123 17.29 -7.04 42.30
CA PHE A 123 17.77 -5.93 41.48
C PHE A 123 17.50 -4.57 42.16
N ARG A 124 18.08 -3.50 41.63
CA ARG A 124 17.76 -2.12 42.05
C ARG A 124 17.35 -1.26 40.87
N ILE A 125 16.25 -0.52 41.01
CA ILE A 125 15.82 0.48 40.02
C ILE A 125 16.84 1.62 39.99
N ILE A 126 17.24 2.01 38.78
CA ILE A 126 18.26 3.05 38.55
C ILE A 126 17.79 4.18 37.64
N ALA A 127 16.75 3.95 36.84
CA ALA A 127 16.14 4.94 35.96
C ALA A 127 14.64 4.69 35.86
N SER A 128 13.90 5.75 35.55
CA SER A 128 12.46 5.74 35.31
C SER A 128 12.18 6.71 34.16
N GLU A 129 11.17 6.41 33.36
CA GLU A 129 10.74 7.29 32.27
C GLU A 129 11.82 7.54 31.18
N LEU A 130 12.72 6.58 30.97
CA LEU A 130 13.87 6.72 30.07
C LEU A 130 13.42 6.83 28.62
N GLN A 131 13.77 7.93 27.94
CA GLN A 131 13.60 8.07 26.50
C GLN A 131 14.63 7.21 25.76
N ILE A 132 14.17 6.47 24.74
CA ILE A 132 15.05 5.63 23.93
C ILE A 132 14.72 5.74 22.44
N ASP A 133 15.65 6.31 21.69
CA ASP A 133 15.64 6.38 20.24
C ASP A 133 16.57 5.31 19.63
N GLY A 134 16.38 5.02 18.35
CA GLY A 134 17.22 4.09 17.61
C GLY A 134 16.62 3.75 16.26
N TYR A 135 17.41 3.09 15.43
CA TYR A 135 17.06 2.72 14.07
C TYR A 135 17.04 1.20 13.92
N ALA A 136 16.09 0.69 13.16
CA ALA A 136 16.00 -0.71 12.78
C ALA A 136 16.03 -0.79 11.26
N SER A 137 17.06 -1.40 10.69
CA SER A 137 17.24 -1.52 9.25
C SER A 137 16.90 -2.94 8.82
N HIS A 138 15.92 -3.12 7.94
CA HIS A 138 15.58 -4.46 7.48
C HIS A 138 16.74 -5.04 6.66
N LYS A 139 17.20 -6.25 6.99
CA LYS A 139 18.40 -6.87 6.41
C LYS A 139 18.29 -7.09 4.90
N GLN A 140 17.10 -7.43 4.41
CA GLN A 140 16.86 -7.69 2.98
C GLN A 140 16.50 -6.41 2.18
N SER A 141 15.59 -5.56 2.68
CA SER A 141 15.12 -4.37 1.95
C SER A 141 15.95 -3.11 2.21
N GLY A 142 16.84 -3.11 3.21
CA GLY A 142 17.59 -1.93 3.63
C GLY A 142 16.74 -0.82 4.26
N GLU A 143 15.42 -1.02 4.41
CA GLU A 143 14.49 -0.03 4.96
C GLU A 143 14.84 0.27 6.41
N THR A 144 15.14 1.54 6.69
CA THR A 144 15.53 1.98 8.04
C THR A 144 14.36 2.68 8.73
N HIS A 145 13.78 2.04 9.74
CA HIS A 145 12.74 2.64 10.57
C HIS A 145 13.36 3.35 11.77
N HIS A 146 12.98 4.60 11.98
CA HIS A 146 13.27 5.31 13.22
C HIS A 146 12.23 4.95 14.28
N TRP A 147 12.70 4.40 15.39
CA TRP A 147 11.87 4.07 16.53
C TRP A 147 12.17 5.04 17.67
N ASN A 148 11.12 5.51 18.34
CA ASN A 148 11.21 6.28 19.57
C ASN A 148 10.23 5.68 20.59
N GLY A 149 10.65 5.51 21.83
CA GLY A 149 9.76 5.14 22.91
C GLY A 149 10.27 5.57 24.27
N LYS A 150 9.43 5.36 25.28
CA LYS A 150 9.71 5.70 26.68
C LYS A 150 9.61 4.43 27.52
N ILE A 151 10.72 4.02 28.13
CA ILE A 151 10.79 2.88 29.03
C ILE A 151 10.28 3.31 30.40
N ASP A 152 9.41 2.51 30.98
CA ASP A 152 8.76 2.78 32.26
C ASP A 152 9.77 2.84 33.41
N ALA A 153 10.58 1.79 33.58
CA ALA A 153 11.71 1.80 34.50
C ALA A 153 12.82 0.83 34.07
N ILE A 154 14.03 1.05 34.60
CA ILE A 154 15.18 0.17 34.39
C ILE A 154 15.76 -0.23 35.74
N GLY A 155 15.94 -1.53 35.92
CA GLY A 155 16.63 -2.15 37.04
C GLY A 155 18.00 -2.68 36.66
N VAL A 156 18.89 -2.83 37.64
CA VAL A 156 20.17 -3.55 37.49
C VAL A 156 20.28 -4.60 38.59
N GLY A 157 20.49 -5.85 38.19
CA GLY A 157 20.72 -7.01 39.04
C GLY A 157 22.11 -7.01 39.69
N LYS A 158 22.33 -7.91 40.66
CA LYS A 158 23.65 -8.10 41.29
C LYS A 158 24.67 -8.80 40.38
N ASP A 159 24.18 -9.42 39.32
CA ASP A 159 24.88 -10.12 38.25
C ASP A 159 25.14 -9.20 37.03
N ASP A 160 24.97 -7.89 37.20
CA ASP A 160 25.06 -6.86 36.16
C ASP A 160 23.98 -6.95 35.07
N THR A 161 23.01 -7.87 35.17
CA THR A 161 21.87 -7.95 34.26
C THR A 161 21.02 -6.68 34.34
N VAL A 162 20.76 -6.05 33.20
CA VAL A 162 19.90 -4.87 33.07
C VAL A 162 18.48 -5.33 32.81
N ILE A 163 17.50 -4.80 33.54
CA ILE A 163 16.10 -5.25 33.46
C ILE A 163 15.24 -4.09 32.97
N VAL A 164 14.59 -4.28 31.82
CA VAL A 164 13.52 -3.39 31.35
C VAL A 164 12.24 -3.74 32.10
N ILE A 165 11.67 -2.77 32.81
CA ILE A 165 10.47 -2.95 33.62
C ILE A 165 9.31 -2.25 32.93
N ASP A 166 8.22 -2.97 32.65
CA ASP A 166 7.00 -2.45 32.04
C ASP A 166 5.82 -2.60 33.01
N TRP A 167 5.17 -1.48 33.37
CA TRP A 167 4.04 -1.45 34.29
C TRP A 167 2.75 -1.66 33.49
N ILE A 168 2.24 -2.89 33.48
CA ILE A 168 1.10 -3.26 32.63
C ILE A 168 -0.21 -3.09 33.40
N ARG A 169 -1.05 -2.19 32.95
CA ARG A 169 -2.39 -2.06 33.49
C ARG A 169 -3.26 -3.25 33.08
N CYS A 170 -3.87 -3.92 34.06
CA CYS A 170 -4.80 -5.03 33.83
C CYS A 170 -6.11 -4.84 34.62
N ASN A 171 -7.23 -5.27 34.03
CA ASN A 171 -8.55 -5.25 34.69
C ASN A 171 -8.86 -6.57 35.42
N ASP A 172 -8.27 -7.69 34.96
CA ASP A 172 -8.48 -9.05 35.49
C ASP A 172 -7.13 -9.71 35.80
N LEU A 173 -6.57 -9.34 36.95
CA LEU A 173 -5.24 -9.73 37.40
C LEU A 173 -5.04 -11.27 37.48
N PRO A 174 -6.00 -12.06 38.00
CA PRO A 174 -5.88 -13.52 38.08
C PRO A 174 -5.69 -14.20 36.72
N ASN A 175 -6.34 -13.69 35.66
CA ASN A 175 -6.32 -14.30 34.34
C ASN A 175 -5.36 -13.60 33.36
N PHE A 176 -4.62 -12.58 33.79
CA PHE A 176 -3.73 -11.80 32.93
C PHE A 176 -2.77 -12.69 32.11
N TRP A 177 -2.18 -13.69 32.77
CA TRP A 177 -1.23 -14.61 32.13
C TRP A 177 -1.90 -15.71 31.29
N GLN A 178 -3.21 -15.90 31.43
CA GLN A 178 -4.00 -16.84 30.64
C GLN A 178 -4.56 -16.19 29.36
N SER A 179 -4.71 -14.86 29.34
CA SER A 179 -5.17 -14.10 28.18
C SER A 179 -4.01 -13.72 27.24
N ALA A 180 -3.74 -14.57 26.25
CA ALA A 180 -2.67 -14.35 25.27
C ALA A 180 -2.83 -13.03 24.48
N ALA A 181 -4.06 -12.55 24.27
CA ALA A 181 -4.33 -11.32 23.52
C ALA A 181 -3.90 -10.05 24.26
N GLU A 182 -4.06 -9.99 25.60
CA GLU A 182 -3.65 -8.84 26.39
C GLU A 182 -2.14 -8.83 26.65
N PHE A 183 -1.57 -10.01 26.92
CA PHE A 183 -0.15 -10.16 27.22
C PHE A 183 0.77 -9.99 26.00
N SER A 184 0.40 -10.56 24.84
CA SER A 184 1.28 -10.61 23.66
C SER A 184 1.69 -9.24 23.13
N LYS A 185 0.74 -8.29 23.06
CA LYS A 185 1.02 -6.93 22.59
C LYS A 185 1.97 -6.17 23.50
N LYS A 186 1.80 -6.32 24.82
CA LYS A 186 2.64 -5.67 25.84
C LYS A 186 4.03 -6.28 25.91
N LEU A 187 4.11 -7.60 25.81
CA LEU A 187 5.38 -8.30 25.68
C LEU A 187 6.16 -7.80 24.44
N HIS A 188 5.49 -7.62 23.29
CA HIS A 188 6.15 -7.14 22.08
C HIS A 188 6.80 -5.75 22.26
N GLN A 189 6.11 -4.83 22.95
CA GLN A 189 6.65 -3.51 23.29
C GLN A 189 7.93 -3.62 24.15
N ALA A 190 7.88 -4.42 25.22
CA ALA A 190 9.02 -4.63 26.10
C ALA A 190 10.23 -5.27 25.39
N MET A 191 9.98 -6.12 24.37
CA MET A 191 11.05 -6.69 23.55
C MET A 191 11.76 -5.66 22.68
N ILE A 192 11.02 -4.72 22.09
CA ILE A 192 11.63 -3.62 21.31
C ILE A 192 12.53 -2.77 22.23
N TYR A 193 12.05 -2.46 23.44
CA TYR A 193 12.83 -1.73 24.44
C TYR A 193 14.09 -2.49 24.85
N ARG A 194 13.99 -3.79 25.09
CA ARG A 194 15.14 -4.67 25.38
C ARG A 194 16.18 -4.60 24.26
N LYS A 195 15.77 -4.82 23.00
CA LYS A 195 16.70 -4.89 21.86
C LYS A 195 17.42 -3.55 21.66
N LYS A 196 16.71 -2.44 21.79
CA LYS A 196 17.29 -1.10 21.72
C LYS A 196 18.25 -0.82 22.86
N LEU A 197 17.86 -1.13 24.10
CA LEU A 197 18.72 -0.90 25.25
C LEU A 197 20.00 -1.73 25.16
N ALA A 198 19.89 -2.99 24.73
CA ALA A 198 21.05 -3.85 24.45
C ALA A 198 21.96 -3.25 23.36
N THR A 199 21.38 -2.65 22.32
CA THR A 199 22.14 -2.00 21.23
C THR A 199 22.89 -0.76 21.74
N HIS A 200 22.24 0.06 22.57
CA HIS A 200 22.88 1.21 23.23
C HIS A 200 24.00 0.77 24.17
N LEU A 201 23.76 -0.24 25.02
CA LEU A 201 24.79 -0.79 25.90
C LEU A 201 25.98 -1.34 25.11
N LYS A 202 25.72 -2.07 24.01
CA LYS A 202 26.80 -2.58 23.13
C LYS A 202 27.62 -1.45 22.50
N HIS A 203 26.98 -0.35 22.10
CA HIS A 203 27.67 0.80 21.53
C HIS A 203 28.51 1.54 22.57
N PHE A 204 28.01 1.70 23.80
CA PHE A 204 28.71 2.44 24.85
C PHE A 204 29.77 1.63 25.60
N CYS A 205 29.64 0.32 25.70
CA CYS A 205 30.52 -0.53 26.51
C CYS A 205 31.71 -1.14 25.74
N GLU A 206 32.08 -0.60 24.56
CA GLU A 206 33.20 -1.02 23.67
C GLU A 206 34.08 -2.17 24.22
N GLY A 207 33.64 -3.44 24.09
CA GLY A 207 34.35 -4.60 24.65
C GLY A 207 33.48 -5.82 24.99
N ASN A 208 34.14 -6.90 25.45
CA ASN A 208 33.58 -8.25 25.67
C ASN A 208 32.61 -8.39 26.87
N ASN A 209 32.27 -7.31 27.57
CA ASN A 209 31.48 -7.38 28.82
C ASN A 209 30.17 -6.59 28.70
N VAL A 210 29.41 -6.83 27.62
CA VAL A 210 28.10 -6.20 27.41
C VAL A 210 27.08 -6.84 28.36
N PRO A 211 26.41 -6.06 29.23
CA PRO A 211 25.41 -6.60 30.14
C PRO A 211 24.23 -7.25 29.41
N GLU A 212 23.77 -8.40 29.90
CA GLU A 212 22.52 -8.99 29.40
C GLU A 212 21.32 -8.10 29.76
N VAL A 213 20.35 -8.02 28.85
CA VAL A 213 19.12 -7.26 29.07
C VAL A 213 17.94 -8.21 29.24
N GLY A 214 17.32 -8.21 30.41
CA GLY A 214 16.07 -8.92 30.72
C GLY A 214 14.84 -8.04 30.60
N ILE A 215 13.66 -8.67 30.69
CA ILE A 215 12.35 -8.00 30.70
C ILE A 215 11.57 -8.43 31.94
N MET A 216 10.99 -7.47 32.65
CA MET A 216 10.05 -7.72 33.73
C MET A 216 8.72 -7.05 33.43
N ASN A 217 7.69 -7.87 33.30
CA ASN A 217 6.32 -7.40 33.13
C ASN A 217 5.62 -7.42 34.49
N VAL A 218 5.07 -6.27 34.88
CA VAL A 218 4.44 -6.10 36.19
C VAL A 218 2.97 -5.74 35.97
N PRO A 219 2.04 -6.70 36.06
CA PRO A 219 0.63 -6.40 35.93
C PRO A 219 0.13 -5.67 37.18
N ILE A 220 -0.53 -4.53 37.01
CA ILE A 220 -1.03 -3.67 38.09
C ILE A 220 -2.54 -3.48 37.91
N SER A 221 -3.30 -3.75 38.97
CA SER A 221 -4.74 -3.49 39.04
C SER A 221 -5.02 -2.07 39.53
N SER A 222 -6.14 -1.51 39.10
CA SER A 222 -6.63 -0.21 39.60
C SER A 222 -7.22 -0.26 41.03
N LYS A 223 -7.37 -1.47 41.61
CA LYS A 223 -8.00 -1.68 42.92
C LYS A 223 -6.99 -1.91 44.05
N ASP A 224 -5.96 -2.73 43.85
CA ASP A 224 -4.87 -2.96 44.81
C ASP A 224 -3.59 -3.35 44.05
N ILE A 225 -2.44 -2.83 44.49
CA ILE A 225 -1.11 -3.15 43.94
C ILE A 225 -0.55 -4.46 44.53
N LYS A 226 -1.07 -4.91 45.67
CA LYS A 226 -0.60 -6.09 46.41
C LYS A 226 -0.82 -7.41 45.68
N ASP A 227 -1.84 -7.49 44.83
CA ASP A 227 -2.19 -8.71 44.11
C ASP A 227 -1.36 -8.90 42.82
N SER A 228 -0.41 -7.99 42.53
CA SER A 228 0.43 -8.06 41.34
C SER A 228 1.25 -9.36 41.31
N ASP A 229 1.21 -10.06 40.16
CA ASP A 229 2.09 -11.21 39.86
C ASP A 229 3.17 -10.80 38.83
N PRO A 230 4.23 -10.09 39.26
CA PRO A 230 5.34 -9.71 38.38
C PRO A 230 6.11 -10.95 37.90
N ARG A 231 6.48 -10.96 36.61
CA ARG A 231 7.31 -12.02 36.02
C ARG A 231 8.53 -11.45 35.34
N LEU A 232 9.70 -11.95 35.72
CA LEU A 232 11.00 -11.63 35.14
C LEU A 232 11.43 -12.73 34.16
N CYS A 233 11.90 -12.33 32.99
CA CYS A 233 12.46 -13.19 31.97
C CYS A 233 13.84 -12.65 31.57
N THR A 234 14.89 -13.42 31.84
CA THR A 234 16.28 -13.13 31.47
C THR A 234 16.77 -14.11 30.40
N ASP A 235 16.36 -15.37 30.45
CA ASP A 235 16.63 -16.38 29.42
C ASP A 235 15.53 -16.39 28.34
N PHE A 236 15.92 -16.10 27.11
CA PHE A 236 15.03 -16.09 25.93
C PHE A 236 15.25 -17.28 25.00
N THR A 237 16.17 -18.20 25.31
CA THR A 237 16.58 -19.32 24.45
C THR A 237 15.41 -20.20 24.02
N LYS A 238 14.48 -20.49 24.94
CA LYS A 238 13.27 -21.28 24.62
C LYS A 238 12.34 -20.56 23.64
N ARG A 239 12.28 -19.23 23.71
CA ARG A 239 11.43 -18.39 22.83
C ARG A 239 12.08 -18.16 21.47
N GLU A 240 13.42 -18.08 21.43
CA GLU A 240 14.21 -18.07 20.19
C GLU A 240 14.01 -19.35 19.41
N LYS A 241 14.13 -20.51 20.06
CA LYS A 241 13.83 -21.82 19.42
C LYS A 241 12.39 -21.95 18.95
N ALA A 242 11.44 -21.25 19.57
CA ALA A 242 10.04 -21.24 19.17
C ALA A 242 9.72 -20.22 18.05
N GLY A 243 10.73 -19.58 17.45
CA GLY A 243 10.55 -18.64 16.34
C GLY A 243 9.96 -17.28 16.74
N PHE A 244 9.92 -16.94 18.03
CA PHE A 244 9.27 -15.72 18.52
C PHE A 244 9.97 -14.43 18.06
N PHE A 245 11.24 -14.52 17.64
CA PHE A 245 12.08 -13.38 17.25
C PHE A 245 12.32 -13.29 15.73
N VAL A 246 11.81 -14.21 14.91
CA VAL A 246 12.07 -14.25 13.44
C VAL A 246 11.84 -12.89 12.78
N LYS A 247 10.73 -12.22 13.10
CA LYS A 247 10.43 -10.89 12.55
C LYS A 247 11.37 -9.79 13.06
N MET A 248 11.88 -9.89 14.29
CA MET A 248 12.82 -8.89 14.85
C MET A 248 14.27 -9.13 14.41
N ASP A 249 14.64 -10.38 14.15
CA ASP A 249 15.97 -10.78 13.72
C ASP A 249 16.22 -10.46 12.23
N ASN A 250 15.16 -10.20 11.48
CA ASN A 250 15.22 -9.63 10.14
C ASN A 250 15.66 -8.15 10.11
N TYR A 251 15.85 -7.52 11.28
CA TYR A 251 16.31 -6.14 11.37
C TYR A 251 17.68 -6.02 12.05
N ASP A 252 18.52 -5.15 11.52
CA ASP A 252 19.74 -4.64 12.14
C ASP A 252 19.44 -3.39 12.96
N TRP A 253 19.68 -3.49 14.26
CA TRP A 253 19.39 -2.43 15.22
C TRP A 253 20.64 -1.57 15.45
N THR A 254 20.50 -0.26 15.32
CA THR A 254 21.60 0.70 15.47
C THR A 254 21.18 1.92 16.29
N THR A 255 22.13 2.51 17.01
CA THR A 255 21.91 3.73 17.81
C THR A 255 21.99 4.99 16.95
N GLN A 256 22.72 4.94 15.84
CA GLN A 256 22.93 6.05 14.92
C GLN A 256 22.35 5.72 13.56
N LYS A 257 21.91 6.74 12.83
CA LYS A 257 21.40 6.56 11.47
C LYS A 257 22.51 5.93 10.61
N PRO A 258 22.31 4.75 10.01
CA PRO A 258 23.34 4.10 9.20
C PRO A 258 23.76 5.03 8.04
N SER A 259 25.08 5.21 7.88
CA SER A 259 25.62 6.03 6.79
C SER A 259 25.45 5.29 5.47
N LYS A 260 24.80 5.94 4.49
CA LYS A 260 24.59 5.43 3.12
C LYS A 260 25.93 5.20 2.40
N ARG A 261 26.60 4.08 2.67
CA ARG A 261 27.69 3.54 1.86
C ARG A 261 27.50 2.03 1.76
N GLY A 262 27.09 1.58 0.58
CA GLY A 262 27.22 0.16 0.21
C GLY A 262 26.01 -0.55 -0.36
N PHE A 263 24.84 0.07 -0.49
CA PHE A 263 23.70 -0.54 -1.17
C PHE A 263 23.08 0.45 -2.14
N SER A 264 22.84 0.01 -3.38
CA SER A 264 22.09 0.75 -4.39
C SER A 264 20.73 1.09 -3.81
N ILE A 265 20.52 2.36 -3.49
CA ILE A 265 19.30 2.84 -2.85
C ILE A 265 18.29 3.07 -3.96
N SER A 266 17.14 2.44 -3.82
CA SER A 266 16.00 2.68 -4.69
C SER A 266 15.61 4.17 -4.73
N ARG A 267 15.40 4.72 -5.93
CA ARG A 267 14.98 6.11 -6.21
C ARG A 267 13.79 6.53 -5.35
N VAL A 268 12.89 5.60 -5.03
CA VAL A 268 11.71 5.80 -4.18
C VAL A 268 12.03 6.50 -2.85
N GLN A 269 13.19 6.23 -2.23
CA GLN A 269 13.52 6.73 -0.88
C GLN A 269 14.03 8.19 -0.85
N HIS A 270 14.23 8.83 -2.01
CA HIS A 270 14.59 10.24 -2.10
C HIS A 270 13.39 11.18 -2.27
N LEU A 271 12.17 10.65 -2.42
CA LEU A 271 10.97 11.45 -2.61
C LEU A 271 10.52 12.06 -1.27
N THR A 272 10.63 13.38 -1.17
CA THR A 272 9.98 14.15 -0.10
C THR A 272 8.49 13.81 -0.07
N SER A 273 7.89 13.68 1.13
CA SER A 273 6.50 13.23 1.39
C SER A 273 5.37 14.09 0.77
N ARG A 274 5.66 14.94 -0.21
CA ARG A 274 4.76 15.86 -0.91
C ARG A 274 4.71 15.63 -2.42
N GLN A 275 5.55 14.78 -2.99
CA GLN A 275 5.56 14.51 -4.42
C GLN A 275 4.75 13.25 -4.71
N ALA A 276 3.84 13.31 -5.69
CA ALA A 276 3.12 12.14 -6.17
C ALA A 276 4.08 11.19 -6.89
N LEU A 277 3.96 9.90 -6.63
CA LEU A 277 4.81 8.86 -7.25
C LEU A 277 4.41 8.66 -8.71
N THR A 278 5.41 8.41 -9.55
CA THR A 278 5.29 8.07 -10.98
C THR A 278 5.67 6.62 -11.21
N LEU A 279 5.45 6.10 -12.43
CA LEU A 279 5.91 4.75 -12.80
C LEU A 279 7.44 4.65 -12.85
N ASP A 280 8.15 5.74 -13.20
CA ASP A 280 9.63 5.75 -13.18
C ASP A 280 10.19 5.56 -11.77
N ASP A 281 9.44 5.99 -10.74
CA ASP A 281 9.88 5.88 -9.36
C ASP A 281 9.94 4.43 -8.89
N VAL A 282 9.22 3.49 -9.52
CA VAL A 282 9.14 2.07 -9.10
C VAL A 282 10.00 1.12 -9.95
N ASP A 283 10.92 1.65 -10.77
CA ASP A 283 11.83 0.88 -11.65
C ASP A 283 12.72 -0.12 -10.90
N ASP A 284 13.06 0.19 -9.65
CA ASP A 284 13.94 -0.62 -8.81
C ASP A 284 13.20 -1.60 -7.90
N LEU A 285 11.88 -1.68 -7.99
CA LEU A 285 11.08 -2.59 -7.16
C LEU A 285 11.02 -3.99 -7.79
N THR A 286 11.28 -4.99 -6.95
CA THR A 286 10.98 -6.40 -7.24
C THR A 286 9.85 -6.87 -6.32
N PRO A 287 8.74 -7.40 -6.86
CA PRO A 287 8.47 -7.68 -8.28
C PRO A 287 8.23 -6.42 -9.13
N ILE A 288 8.51 -6.52 -10.44
CA ILE A 288 8.29 -5.44 -11.41
C ILE A 288 6.79 -5.12 -11.49
N TYR A 289 6.44 -3.86 -11.31
CA TYR A 289 5.06 -3.40 -11.48
C TYR A 289 4.72 -3.23 -12.97
N ILE A 290 3.65 -3.89 -13.41
CA ILE A 290 3.12 -3.76 -14.77
C ILE A 290 1.62 -3.50 -14.68
N ALA A 291 1.19 -2.33 -15.15
CA ALA A 291 -0.22 -1.98 -15.29
C ALA A 291 -0.70 -2.28 -16.72
N CYS A 292 -1.96 -2.71 -16.82
CA CYS A 292 -2.65 -2.95 -18.07
C CYS A 292 -3.91 -2.08 -18.12
N THR A 293 -4.08 -1.31 -19.19
CA THR A 293 -5.20 -0.38 -19.35
C THR A 293 -5.65 -0.31 -20.80
N THR A 294 -6.85 0.18 -21.04
CA THR A 294 -7.39 0.40 -22.38
C THR A 294 -7.34 1.89 -22.73
N VAL A 295 -6.94 2.18 -23.96
CA VAL A 295 -7.11 3.50 -24.58
C VAL A 295 -8.35 3.41 -25.46
N ASN A 296 -9.42 4.02 -24.99
CA ASN A 296 -10.66 4.02 -25.74
C ASN A 296 -10.59 4.98 -26.94
N ARG A 297 -11.44 4.71 -27.92
CA ARG A 297 -11.62 5.50 -29.14
C ARG A 297 -10.34 5.59 -29.95
N TRP A 298 -9.60 4.49 -29.98
CA TRP A 298 -8.43 4.33 -30.83
C TRP A 298 -8.53 3.02 -31.60
N ARG A 299 -8.35 3.11 -32.92
CA ARG A 299 -8.26 1.98 -33.84
C ARG A 299 -7.05 2.13 -34.73
N ARG A 300 -6.41 1.03 -35.11
CA ARG A 300 -5.29 1.05 -36.05
C ARG A 300 -5.77 1.13 -37.49
N THR A 301 -6.79 0.35 -37.83
CA THR A 301 -7.35 0.29 -39.19
C THR A 301 -8.80 0.78 -39.20
N PRO A 302 -9.32 1.20 -40.36
CA PRO A 302 -10.73 1.55 -40.48
C PRO A 302 -11.65 0.31 -40.45
N SER A 303 -11.12 -0.89 -40.17
CA SER A 303 -11.91 -2.12 -40.13
C SER A 303 -12.98 -2.03 -39.03
N PRO A 304 -14.27 -2.22 -39.37
CA PRO A 304 -15.33 -2.24 -38.35
C PRO A 304 -15.25 -3.46 -37.44
N ARG A 305 -14.43 -4.47 -37.78
CA ARG A 305 -14.18 -5.65 -36.95
C ARG A 305 -13.20 -5.36 -35.80
N GLU A 306 -12.38 -4.30 -35.91
CA GLU A 306 -11.50 -3.92 -34.81
C GLU A 306 -12.30 -3.30 -33.66
N LEU A 307 -11.93 -3.69 -32.43
CA LEU A 307 -12.50 -3.11 -31.22
C LEU A 307 -12.29 -1.59 -31.20
N HIS A 308 -13.18 -0.85 -30.54
CA HIS A 308 -13.09 0.61 -30.45
C HIS A 308 -12.04 1.10 -29.44
N TYR A 309 -11.16 0.23 -28.97
CA TYR A 309 -10.10 0.53 -28.02
C TYR A 309 -8.84 -0.27 -28.35
N GLU A 310 -7.70 0.23 -27.87
CA GLU A 310 -6.43 -0.48 -27.88
C GLU A 310 -5.95 -0.74 -26.46
N VAL A 311 -5.18 -1.80 -26.24
CA VAL A 311 -4.65 -2.12 -24.91
C VAL A 311 -3.21 -1.65 -24.77
N LEU A 312 -2.94 -0.89 -23.72
CA LEU A 312 -1.63 -0.42 -23.32
C LEU A 312 -1.12 -1.19 -22.11
N ILE A 313 0.17 -1.50 -22.16
CA ILE A 313 0.98 -2.01 -21.06
C ILE A 313 1.85 -0.85 -20.58
N MET A 314 1.80 -0.57 -19.29
CA MET A 314 2.56 0.50 -18.65
C MET A 314 3.45 -0.10 -17.58
N SER A 315 4.76 0.10 -17.71
CA SER A 315 5.76 -0.36 -16.75
C SER A 315 6.84 0.71 -16.57
N PRO A 316 7.66 0.61 -15.52
CA PRO A 316 8.82 1.49 -15.35
C PRO A 316 9.80 1.44 -16.53
N HIS A 317 9.86 0.30 -17.23
CA HIS A 317 10.74 0.08 -18.37
C HIS A 317 10.20 0.69 -19.68
N GLY A 318 8.93 1.12 -19.69
CA GLY A 318 8.31 1.71 -20.86
C GLY A 318 6.81 1.49 -20.94
N ILE A 319 6.20 2.27 -21.83
CA ILE A 319 4.77 2.22 -22.13
C ILE A 319 4.59 1.85 -23.58
N GLU A 320 3.81 0.82 -23.83
CA GLU A 320 3.62 0.29 -25.17
C GLU A 320 2.27 -0.36 -25.38
N ARG A 321 1.87 -0.50 -26.65
CA ARG A 321 0.70 -1.26 -27.03
C ARG A 321 0.97 -2.75 -26.91
N ILE A 322 -0.06 -3.52 -26.57
CA ILE A 322 0.08 -4.96 -26.35
C ILE A 322 0.59 -5.71 -27.58
N ASP A 323 0.08 -5.38 -28.77
CA ASP A 323 0.39 -6.01 -30.07
C ASP A 323 1.53 -5.29 -30.81
N ARG A 324 2.28 -4.43 -30.12
CA ARG A 324 3.43 -3.72 -30.69
C ARG A 324 4.44 -4.71 -31.24
N SER A 325 4.78 -4.54 -32.53
CA SER A 325 5.94 -5.20 -33.12
C SER A 325 7.24 -4.48 -32.73
N PRO A 326 8.38 -5.18 -32.62
CA PRO A 326 9.67 -4.56 -32.23
C PRO A 326 10.06 -3.36 -33.11
N ASP A 327 9.62 -3.34 -34.36
CA ASP A 327 9.94 -2.31 -35.35
C ASP A 327 9.06 -1.05 -35.25
N GLU A 328 7.98 -1.07 -34.45
CA GLU A 328 7.04 0.05 -34.30
C GLU A 328 7.46 0.98 -33.15
N GLN A 329 7.68 2.26 -33.46
CA GLN A 329 8.05 3.32 -32.50
C GLN A 329 6.90 4.29 -32.18
N GLU A 330 5.64 3.86 -32.30
CA GLU A 330 4.45 4.76 -32.29
C GLU A 330 4.34 5.67 -31.05
N LEU A 331 4.70 5.14 -29.87
CA LEU A 331 4.69 5.83 -28.57
C LEU A 331 6.09 6.29 -28.10
N HIS A 332 7.15 5.93 -28.82
CA HIS A 332 8.52 6.18 -28.41
C HIS A 332 8.78 7.69 -28.24
N GLY A 333 9.21 8.09 -27.03
CA GLY A 333 9.50 9.49 -26.68
C GLY A 333 8.29 10.40 -26.48
N LYS A 334 7.06 9.92 -26.70
CA LYS A 334 5.83 10.73 -26.54
C LYS A 334 5.24 10.61 -25.14
N LEU A 335 5.13 9.38 -24.64
CA LEU A 335 4.62 9.06 -23.31
C LEU A 335 5.66 8.22 -22.58
N LEU A 336 6.22 8.72 -21.47
CA LEU A 336 7.19 7.99 -20.65
C LEU A 336 6.64 7.62 -19.27
N PRO A 337 7.27 6.65 -18.59
CA PRO A 337 6.91 6.27 -17.22
C PRO A 337 6.91 7.44 -16.22
N GLU A 338 7.79 8.42 -16.39
CA GLU A 338 7.84 9.65 -15.59
C GLU A 338 6.61 10.56 -15.79
N ASP A 339 5.90 10.43 -16.91
CA ASP A 339 4.70 11.24 -17.23
C ASP A 339 3.42 10.64 -16.63
N ILE A 340 3.48 9.43 -16.04
CA ILE A 340 2.32 8.72 -15.50
C ILE A 340 2.45 8.58 -13.99
N TYR A 341 1.47 9.12 -13.25
CA TYR A 341 1.38 8.88 -11.82
C TYR A 341 1.03 7.42 -11.53
N LEU A 342 1.69 6.84 -10.52
CA LEU A 342 1.44 5.47 -10.09
C LEU A 342 -0.04 5.28 -9.65
N SER A 343 -0.65 6.31 -9.07
CA SER A 343 -2.07 6.33 -8.74
C SER A 343 -2.96 6.23 -9.97
N ASP A 344 -2.58 6.89 -11.07
CA ASP A 344 -3.37 6.89 -12.30
C ASP A 344 -3.22 5.55 -13.01
N ALA A 345 -2.01 4.96 -13.03
CA ALA A 345 -1.79 3.61 -13.53
C ALA A 345 -2.62 2.57 -12.75
N ALA A 346 -2.70 2.69 -11.42
CA ALA A 346 -3.50 1.80 -10.59
C ALA A 346 -5.02 2.04 -10.70
N ALA A 347 -5.46 3.31 -10.74
CA ALA A 347 -6.88 3.67 -10.76
C ALA A 347 -7.52 3.45 -12.13
N THR A 348 -6.79 3.70 -13.22
CA THR A 348 -7.29 3.44 -14.58
C THR A 348 -7.49 1.96 -14.87
N SER A 349 -6.83 1.06 -14.11
CA SER A 349 -7.09 -0.38 -14.17
C SER A 349 -8.39 -0.82 -13.45
N ASN A 350 -9.12 0.10 -12.80
CA ASN A 350 -10.37 -0.18 -12.09
C ASN A 350 -11.42 0.96 -12.23
N ALA A 351 -11.47 1.60 -13.41
CA ALA A 351 -12.30 2.78 -13.64
C ALA A 351 -13.78 2.40 -13.84
N ALA A 352 -14.60 2.53 -12.79
CA ALA A 352 -16.02 2.17 -12.83
C ALA A 352 -16.94 3.13 -13.61
N VAL A 353 -16.53 4.38 -13.88
CA VAL A 353 -17.33 5.38 -14.61
C VAL A 353 -16.42 6.25 -15.49
N SER A 354 -16.69 6.31 -16.80
CA SER A 354 -15.97 7.15 -17.77
C SER A 354 -16.87 7.45 -18.98
N TYR A 355 -16.50 8.44 -19.81
CA TYR A 355 -17.17 8.69 -21.11
C TYR A 355 -17.12 7.46 -22.03
N ASP A 356 -16.16 6.56 -21.80
CA ASP A 356 -16.03 5.31 -22.53
C ASP A 356 -15.69 4.16 -21.57
N MET A 357 -16.60 3.21 -21.48
CA MET A 357 -16.52 2.02 -20.60
C MET A 357 -16.25 0.76 -21.41
N GLY A 358 -15.81 0.87 -22.67
CA GLY A 358 -15.49 -0.26 -23.53
C GLY A 358 -16.65 -1.26 -23.64
N VAL A 359 -16.44 -2.49 -23.16
CA VAL A 359 -17.42 -3.58 -23.29
C VAL A 359 -18.68 -3.37 -22.43
N GLN A 360 -18.61 -2.54 -21.39
CA GLN A 360 -19.75 -2.23 -20.51
C GLN A 360 -20.54 -0.98 -20.95
N GLN A 361 -20.32 -0.48 -22.17
CA GLN A 361 -20.90 0.78 -22.66
C GLN A 361 -22.44 0.78 -22.73
N SER A 362 -23.08 -0.39 -22.83
CA SER A 362 -24.54 -0.54 -23.01
C SER A 362 -25.37 -0.36 -21.75
N ASP A 363 -24.81 -0.61 -20.56
CA ASP A 363 -25.64 -0.89 -19.38
C ASP A 363 -26.07 0.37 -18.60
N GLU A 364 -25.43 1.54 -18.84
CA GLU A 364 -25.74 2.81 -18.15
C GLU A 364 -25.78 4.08 -19.04
N ALA A 365 -25.90 3.93 -20.37
CA ALA A 365 -25.64 5.01 -21.33
C ALA A 365 -26.26 6.40 -21.03
N PRO A 366 -27.53 6.54 -20.60
CA PRO A 366 -28.13 7.87 -20.35
C PRO A 366 -27.65 8.54 -19.07
N SER A 367 -27.37 7.77 -18.01
CA SER A 367 -26.97 8.32 -16.70
C SER A 367 -25.47 8.56 -16.61
N ARG A 368 -24.68 7.83 -17.40
CA ARG A 368 -23.22 7.91 -17.44
C ARG A 368 -22.73 9.29 -17.85
N ASP A 369 -23.23 9.83 -18.95
CA ASP A 369 -22.75 11.12 -19.47
C ASP A 369 -23.04 12.25 -18.46
N LEU A 370 -24.17 12.18 -17.75
CA LEU A 370 -24.47 13.08 -16.64
C LEU A 370 -23.52 12.87 -15.44
N LYS A 371 -23.26 11.63 -15.03
CA LYS A 371 -22.29 11.31 -13.94
C LYS A 371 -20.90 11.87 -14.27
N VAL A 372 -20.46 11.74 -15.51
CA VAL A 372 -19.17 12.25 -15.96
C VAL A 372 -19.16 13.79 -16.00
N ILE A 373 -20.21 14.43 -16.50
CA ILE A 373 -20.36 15.90 -16.48
C ILE A 373 -20.32 16.44 -15.04
N LEU A 374 -20.88 15.70 -14.08
CA LEU A 374 -20.85 16.02 -12.65
C LEU A 374 -19.51 15.71 -11.97
N GLY A 375 -18.49 15.26 -12.71
CA GLY A 375 -17.15 14.99 -12.20
C GLY A 375 -17.00 13.67 -11.46
N LEU A 376 -17.93 12.73 -11.63
CA LEU A 376 -17.91 11.40 -10.99
C LEU A 376 -17.13 10.35 -11.80
N SER A 377 -16.34 10.76 -12.79
CA SER A 377 -15.55 9.85 -13.62
C SER A 377 -14.26 9.40 -12.94
N ALA A 378 -13.94 8.11 -13.05
CA ALA A 378 -12.71 7.48 -12.55
C ALA A 378 -11.66 7.20 -13.64
N GLY A 379 -11.94 7.53 -14.91
CA GLY A 379 -10.97 7.43 -16.01
C GLY A 379 -9.96 8.58 -16.01
N ALA A 380 -8.75 8.34 -16.55
CA ALA A 380 -7.73 9.37 -16.71
C ALA A 380 -7.68 9.86 -18.16
N SER A 381 -7.47 11.16 -18.34
CA SER A 381 -7.20 11.78 -19.64
C SER A 381 -5.76 12.27 -19.66
N ILE A 382 -4.89 11.59 -20.40
CA ILE A 382 -3.45 11.92 -20.48
C ILE A 382 -3.12 12.46 -21.86
N VAL A 383 -2.44 13.59 -21.93
CA VAL A 383 -1.95 14.15 -23.20
C VAL A 383 -0.80 13.28 -23.70
N ALA A 384 -0.91 12.79 -24.93
CA ALA A 384 0.05 11.82 -25.47
C ALA A 384 1.48 12.37 -25.64
N ASP A 385 1.68 13.70 -25.64
CA ASP A 385 3.00 14.37 -25.77
C ASP A 385 3.06 15.62 -24.90
N GLN A 386 2.91 15.43 -23.58
CA GLN A 386 2.83 16.53 -22.61
C GLN A 386 4.10 17.41 -22.60
N ARG A 387 5.27 16.81 -22.84
CA ARG A 387 6.57 17.52 -22.78
C ARG A 387 6.79 18.46 -23.95
N HIS A 388 6.33 18.09 -25.15
CA HIS A 388 6.34 19.00 -26.27
C HIS A 388 5.41 20.20 -26.03
N GLU A 389 4.26 20.00 -25.38
CA GLU A 389 3.33 21.09 -25.04
C GLU A 389 3.90 22.02 -23.94
N ASN A 390 4.55 21.46 -22.92
CA ASN A 390 5.15 22.23 -21.82
C ASN A 390 6.31 23.13 -22.25
N LYS A 391 7.01 22.81 -23.35
CA LYS A 391 8.15 23.58 -23.88
C LYS A 391 7.75 24.74 -24.80
N ARG A 392 6.45 25.04 -24.95
CA ARG A 392 5.97 26.05 -25.90
C ARG A 392 6.08 27.48 -25.39
N HIS A 393 6.21 28.40 -26.35
CA HIS A 393 6.32 29.83 -26.08
C HIS A 393 5.09 30.35 -25.33
N PHE A 394 5.29 31.33 -24.43
CA PHE A 394 4.26 31.88 -23.55
C PHE A 394 2.99 32.34 -24.29
N CYS A 395 3.12 32.91 -25.49
CA CYS A 395 1.98 33.34 -26.32
C CYS A 395 1.07 32.18 -26.73
N VAL A 396 1.65 31.01 -27.02
CA VAL A 396 0.90 29.80 -27.39
C VAL A 396 0.22 29.19 -26.16
N LYS A 397 0.81 29.38 -24.96
CA LYS A 397 0.26 28.89 -23.69
C LYS A 397 -1.01 29.62 -23.23
N ASN A 398 -1.13 30.93 -23.52
CA ASN A 398 -2.31 31.73 -23.16
C ASN A 398 -3.41 31.75 -24.22
N LEU A 399 -3.07 31.37 -25.46
CA LEU A 399 -4.01 31.31 -26.58
C LEU A 399 -5.30 30.51 -26.28
N PRO A 400 -5.29 29.39 -25.54
CA PRO A 400 -6.51 28.63 -25.26
C PRO A 400 -7.53 29.39 -24.41
N VAL A 401 -7.05 30.18 -23.43
CA VAL A 401 -7.92 31.04 -22.61
C VAL A 401 -8.60 32.08 -23.49
N LEU A 402 -7.84 32.69 -24.42
CA LEU A 402 -8.40 33.65 -25.37
C LEU A 402 -9.46 33.01 -26.28
N ILE A 403 -9.22 31.78 -26.76
CA ILE A 403 -10.17 31.05 -27.60
C ILE A 403 -11.47 30.73 -26.84
N GLU A 404 -11.39 30.31 -25.57
CA GLU A 404 -12.58 30.09 -24.74
C GLU A 404 -13.33 31.38 -24.42
N LEU A 405 -12.60 32.49 -24.19
CA LEU A 405 -13.22 33.81 -24.03
C LEU A 405 -13.95 34.25 -25.30
N ILE A 406 -13.38 34.02 -26.49
CA ILE A 406 -14.04 34.29 -27.77
C ILE A 406 -15.35 33.50 -27.91
N ARG A 407 -15.46 32.30 -27.30
CA ARG A 407 -16.69 31.52 -27.32
C ARG A 407 -17.76 32.05 -26.37
N LEU A 408 -17.37 32.46 -25.15
CA LEU A 408 -18.31 32.79 -24.07
C LEU A 408 -18.64 34.28 -23.95
N VAL A 409 -17.66 35.16 -24.18
CA VAL A 409 -17.82 36.62 -24.01
C VAL A 409 -18.86 37.20 -24.97
N PRO A 410 -18.93 36.82 -26.27
CA PRO A 410 -19.98 37.31 -27.14
C PRO A 410 -21.37 36.98 -26.59
N LEU A 411 -21.60 35.75 -26.12
CA LEU A 411 -22.88 35.34 -25.57
C LEU A 411 -23.28 36.21 -24.37
N ALA A 412 -22.36 36.44 -23.42
CA ALA A 412 -22.62 37.30 -22.26
C ALA A 412 -22.84 38.78 -22.67
N LEU A 413 -22.06 39.28 -23.63
CA LEU A 413 -22.16 40.66 -24.12
C LEU A 413 -23.47 40.89 -24.88
N ILE A 414 -23.92 39.91 -25.68
CA ILE A 414 -25.18 39.96 -26.40
C ILE A 414 -26.36 39.91 -25.43
N LEU A 415 -26.33 39.04 -24.41
CA LEU A 415 -27.38 38.97 -23.38
C LEU A 415 -27.46 40.28 -22.58
N THR A 416 -26.34 40.90 -22.26
CA THR A 416 -26.31 42.19 -21.54
C THR A 416 -26.76 43.37 -22.41
N LEU A 417 -26.43 43.38 -23.70
CA LEU A 417 -26.93 44.38 -24.66
C LEU A 417 -28.43 44.22 -24.90
N PHE A 418 -28.92 42.99 -25.04
CA PHE A 418 -30.35 42.71 -25.15
C PHE A 418 -31.10 43.21 -23.92
N ALA A 419 -30.61 42.92 -22.71
CA ALA A 419 -31.21 43.40 -21.47
C ALA A 419 -31.26 44.94 -21.33
N LYS A 420 -30.41 45.68 -22.07
CA LYS A 420 -30.38 47.15 -22.04
C LYS A 420 -31.15 47.81 -23.18
N ILE A 421 -31.16 47.20 -24.36
CA ILE A 421 -31.67 47.82 -25.61
C ILE A 421 -33.02 47.21 -26.01
N ASP A 422 -33.37 46.03 -25.49
CA ASP A 422 -34.59 45.27 -25.78
C ASP A 422 -34.83 45.03 -27.28
N GLN A 423 -33.73 44.92 -28.04
CA GLN A 423 -33.79 44.76 -29.49
C GLN A 423 -33.55 43.30 -29.88
N GLU A 424 -34.61 42.64 -30.34
CA GLU A 424 -34.58 41.24 -30.77
C GLU A 424 -33.54 40.96 -31.86
N THR A 425 -33.32 41.90 -32.79
CA THR A 425 -32.35 41.74 -33.88
C THR A 425 -30.92 41.54 -33.36
N VAL A 426 -30.54 42.20 -32.27
CA VAL A 426 -29.22 42.08 -31.65
C VAL A 426 -29.08 40.71 -30.98
N LEU A 427 -30.13 40.24 -30.32
CA LEU A 427 -30.17 38.91 -29.71
C LEU A 427 -30.06 37.81 -30.77
N VAL A 428 -30.83 37.90 -31.85
CA VAL A 428 -30.82 36.91 -32.95
C VAL A 428 -29.45 36.89 -33.64
N ALA A 429 -28.92 38.04 -34.03
CA ALA A 429 -27.59 38.12 -34.66
C ALA A 429 -26.50 37.53 -33.75
N GLY A 430 -26.59 37.81 -32.45
CA GLY A 430 -25.63 37.30 -31.50
C GLY A 430 -25.71 35.79 -31.23
N MET A 431 -26.93 35.23 -31.15
CA MET A 431 -27.12 33.78 -31.09
C MET A 431 -26.56 33.10 -32.33
N LEU A 432 -26.80 33.64 -33.54
CA LEU A 432 -26.26 33.10 -34.78
C LEU A 432 -24.73 33.09 -34.81
N ILE A 433 -24.08 34.16 -34.32
CA ILE A 433 -22.61 34.21 -34.20
C ILE A 433 -22.12 33.12 -33.23
N HIS A 434 -22.75 32.98 -32.07
CA HIS A 434 -22.37 31.94 -31.11
C HIS A 434 -22.56 30.52 -31.68
N PHE A 435 -23.69 30.25 -32.34
CA PHE A 435 -23.91 28.98 -33.03
C PHE A 435 -22.90 28.73 -34.15
N GLY A 436 -22.52 29.77 -34.90
CA GLY A 436 -21.46 29.68 -35.91
C GLY A 436 -20.10 29.29 -35.32
N ILE A 437 -19.71 29.88 -34.19
CA ILE A 437 -18.47 29.52 -33.48
C ILE A 437 -18.53 28.06 -32.98
N CYS A 438 -19.64 27.66 -32.36
CA CYS A 438 -19.85 26.29 -31.88
C CYS A 438 -19.85 25.27 -33.02
N LEU A 439 -20.38 25.63 -34.19
CA LEU A 439 -20.33 24.79 -35.40
C LEU A 439 -18.90 24.61 -35.89
N ILE A 440 -18.10 25.68 -35.97
CA ILE A 440 -16.68 25.60 -36.35
C ILE A 440 -15.91 24.70 -35.38
N PHE A 441 -16.15 24.82 -34.07
CA PHE A 441 -15.49 23.98 -33.07
C PHE A 441 -15.90 22.51 -33.20
N SER A 442 -17.18 22.25 -33.48
CA SER A 442 -17.68 20.90 -33.76
C SER A 442 -17.02 20.30 -35.01
N LEU A 443 -16.91 21.07 -36.10
CA LEU A 443 -16.23 20.62 -37.32
C LEU A 443 -14.74 20.33 -37.07
N LEU A 444 -14.05 21.15 -36.28
CA LEU A 444 -12.66 20.90 -35.88
C LEU A 444 -12.51 19.65 -35.02
N ALA A 445 -13.45 19.38 -34.11
CA ALA A 445 -13.45 18.20 -33.26
C ALA A 445 -13.58 16.88 -34.06
N LEU A 446 -14.30 16.90 -35.19
CA LEU A 446 -14.48 15.76 -36.10
C LEU A 446 -13.26 15.46 -36.98
N VAL A 447 -12.26 16.35 -37.05
CA VAL A 447 -11.07 16.13 -37.89
C VAL A 447 -10.30 14.88 -37.38
N PRO A 448 -9.99 13.91 -38.27
CA PRO A 448 -9.19 12.73 -37.92
C PRO A 448 -7.77 13.13 -37.47
N THR A 449 -7.25 12.46 -36.45
CA THR A 449 -5.92 12.80 -35.86
C THR A 449 -4.95 11.63 -35.75
N GLY A 450 -5.25 10.48 -36.37
CA GLY A 450 -4.43 9.27 -36.29
C GLY A 450 -3.55 9.01 -37.53
N GLY A 451 -3.44 9.96 -38.46
CA GLY A 451 -2.80 9.77 -39.75
C GLY A 451 -1.31 9.42 -39.65
N LYS A 452 -0.83 8.52 -40.52
CA LYS A 452 0.60 8.20 -40.62
C LYS A 452 1.42 9.44 -41.00
N ASN A 453 0.94 10.19 -42.00
CA ASN A 453 1.51 11.46 -42.47
C ASN A 453 0.65 12.64 -42.01
N VAL A 454 1.10 13.36 -40.99
CA VAL A 454 0.29 14.39 -40.33
C VAL A 454 0.32 15.69 -41.11
N GLY A 455 -0.79 16.00 -41.77
CA GLY A 455 -1.02 17.24 -42.52
C GLY A 455 -1.18 18.47 -41.62
N ARG A 456 -1.23 19.67 -42.21
CA ARG A 456 -1.36 20.93 -41.45
C ARG A 456 -2.67 21.02 -40.65
N LEU A 457 -3.78 20.67 -41.28
CA LEU A 457 -5.11 20.67 -40.64
C LEU A 457 -5.17 19.67 -39.48
N GLU A 458 -4.56 18.49 -39.65
CA GLU A 458 -4.47 17.50 -38.60
C GLU A 458 -3.64 17.99 -37.41
N ARG A 459 -2.46 18.61 -37.64
CA ARG A 459 -1.66 19.22 -36.56
C ARG A 459 -2.46 20.27 -35.79
N LEU A 460 -3.19 21.11 -36.51
CA LEU A 460 -4.04 22.14 -35.94
C LEU A 460 -5.15 21.51 -35.08
N ALA A 461 -5.87 20.51 -35.60
CA ALA A 461 -6.92 19.80 -34.86
C ALA A 461 -6.37 19.07 -33.63
N ARG A 462 -5.18 18.45 -33.72
CA ARG A 462 -4.49 17.85 -32.56
C ARG A 462 -4.21 18.90 -31.49
N TRP A 463 -3.71 20.08 -31.88
CA TRP A 463 -3.44 21.17 -30.95
C TRP A 463 -4.70 21.65 -30.23
N PHE A 464 -5.76 21.92 -31.01
CA PHE A 464 -7.06 22.35 -30.47
C PHE A 464 -7.66 21.30 -29.52
N THR A 465 -7.54 20.01 -29.85
CA THR A 465 -8.03 18.92 -29.00
C THR A 465 -7.29 18.84 -27.67
N ILE A 466 -5.99 19.16 -27.63
CA ILE A 466 -5.20 19.15 -26.39
C ILE A 466 -5.46 20.40 -25.55
N ASN A 467 -5.56 21.56 -26.20
CA ASN A 467 -5.46 22.84 -25.50
C ASN A 467 -6.82 23.51 -25.26
N VAL A 468 -7.83 23.28 -26.11
CA VAL A 468 -9.15 23.93 -26.02
C VAL A 468 -10.16 22.93 -25.47
N SER A 469 -10.59 23.14 -24.22
CA SER A 469 -11.45 22.21 -23.48
C SER A 469 -12.79 21.97 -24.18
N SER A 470 -13.37 22.99 -24.81
CA SER A 470 -14.63 22.84 -25.56
C SER A 470 -14.51 21.91 -26.75
N ILE A 471 -13.39 21.96 -27.49
CA ILE A 471 -13.17 21.10 -28.66
C ILE A 471 -12.93 19.66 -28.20
N HIS A 472 -12.17 19.47 -27.12
CA HIS A 472 -12.02 18.16 -26.48
C HIS A 472 -13.39 17.60 -26.06
N TYR A 473 -14.22 18.42 -25.40
CA TYR A 473 -15.56 18.04 -24.97
C TYR A 473 -16.46 17.66 -26.15
N TYR A 474 -16.50 18.46 -27.22
CA TYR A 474 -17.29 18.12 -28.42
C TYR A 474 -16.82 16.82 -29.06
N ARG A 475 -15.50 16.58 -29.11
CA ARG A 475 -14.95 15.33 -29.61
C ARG A 475 -15.38 14.13 -28.76
N LEU A 476 -15.44 14.31 -27.44
CA LEU A 476 -15.94 13.29 -26.51
C LEU A 476 -17.44 13.04 -26.69
N MET A 477 -18.25 14.10 -26.77
CA MET A 477 -19.70 14.03 -26.95
C MET A 477 -20.10 13.38 -28.28
N MET A 478 -19.38 13.68 -29.36
CA MET A 478 -19.64 13.12 -30.69
C MET A 478 -19.06 11.71 -30.89
N ASN A 479 -18.50 11.10 -29.85
CA ASN A 479 -17.88 9.77 -29.89
C ASN A 479 -16.86 9.57 -31.03
N THR A 480 -16.05 10.60 -31.31
CA THR A 480 -15.10 10.56 -32.42
C THR A 480 -13.97 9.57 -32.15
N THR A 481 -13.87 8.50 -32.94
CA THR A 481 -12.80 7.51 -32.86
C THR A 481 -11.56 7.97 -33.63
N ASN A 482 -10.39 7.90 -33.00
CA ASN A 482 -9.11 8.12 -33.64
C ASN A 482 -8.71 6.88 -34.45
N ILE A 483 -8.59 7.02 -35.78
CA ILE A 483 -8.20 5.92 -36.67
C ILE A 483 -6.79 6.17 -37.20
N GLY A 484 -5.92 5.18 -37.01
CA GLY A 484 -4.58 5.13 -37.57
C GLY A 484 -3.49 4.83 -36.54
N PRO A 485 -2.23 4.71 -37.02
CA PRO A 485 -1.09 4.29 -36.19
C PRO A 485 -0.65 5.32 -35.16
N LYS A 486 -1.04 6.60 -35.31
CA LYS A 486 -0.66 7.61 -34.30
C LYS A 486 -1.65 7.61 -33.13
N PRO A 487 -1.15 7.65 -31.89
CA PRO A 487 -2.02 7.71 -30.72
C PRO A 487 -2.89 8.97 -30.74
N PRO A 488 -4.10 8.91 -30.15
CA PRO A 488 -4.94 10.07 -29.92
C PRO A 488 -4.16 11.23 -29.26
N PRO A 489 -4.52 12.50 -29.52
CA PRO A 489 -3.88 13.65 -28.87
C PRO A 489 -4.04 13.64 -27.35
N VAL A 490 -5.21 13.20 -26.89
CA VAL A 490 -5.54 12.95 -25.49
C VAL A 490 -6.00 11.51 -25.39
N LEU A 491 -5.29 10.72 -24.61
CA LEU A 491 -5.55 9.30 -24.33
C LEU A 491 -6.62 9.21 -23.24
N SER A 492 -7.75 8.59 -23.56
CA SER A 492 -8.81 8.30 -22.59
C SER A 492 -8.57 6.90 -22.01
N LEU A 493 -7.93 6.86 -20.85
CA LEU A 493 -7.53 5.63 -20.17
C LEU A 493 -8.62 5.13 -19.22
N THR A 494 -9.03 3.88 -19.41
CA THR A 494 -9.93 3.16 -18.49
C THR A 494 -9.62 1.66 -18.51
N ASP A 495 -10.29 0.87 -17.68
CA ASP A 495 -10.21 -0.58 -17.72
C ASP A 495 -11.05 -1.18 -18.87
N GLY A 496 -11.76 -0.34 -19.63
CA GLY A 496 -12.62 -0.74 -20.74
C GLY A 496 -13.78 -1.64 -20.32
N GLY A 497 -14.15 -1.64 -19.03
CA GLY A 497 -15.11 -2.58 -18.47
C GLY A 497 -14.56 -4.00 -18.32
N HIS A 498 -13.23 -4.17 -18.40
CA HIS A 498 -12.52 -5.44 -18.25
C HIS A 498 -11.87 -5.60 -16.86
N VAL A 499 -12.58 -5.15 -15.82
CA VAL A 499 -12.20 -5.17 -14.39
C VAL A 499 -11.28 -6.35 -14.07
N GLU A 500 -10.03 -6.10 -13.71
CA GLU A 500 -8.99 -7.07 -13.27
C GLU A 500 -8.60 -8.19 -14.27
N ASN A 501 -9.27 -8.31 -15.43
CA ASN A 501 -9.08 -9.44 -16.34
C ASN A 501 -7.99 -9.21 -17.39
N LEU A 502 -7.67 -7.95 -17.71
CA LEU A 502 -6.58 -7.63 -18.63
C LEU A 502 -5.19 -7.85 -18.02
N GLY A 503 -5.08 -8.06 -16.70
CA GLY A 503 -3.82 -8.30 -16.00
C GLY A 503 -3.09 -9.56 -16.45
N ILE A 504 -3.79 -10.53 -17.05
CA ILE A 504 -3.16 -11.72 -17.64
C ILE A 504 -2.37 -11.41 -18.92
N LEU A 505 -2.76 -10.37 -19.65
CA LEU A 505 -2.27 -10.11 -20.98
C LEU A 505 -0.77 -9.72 -21.03
N PRO A 506 -0.25 -8.87 -20.13
CA PRO A 506 1.19 -8.61 -20.08
C PRO A 506 2.00 -9.88 -19.80
N LEU A 507 1.52 -10.76 -18.92
CA LEU A 507 2.20 -12.02 -18.60
C LEU A 507 2.22 -12.97 -19.80
N LEU A 508 1.14 -13.01 -20.57
CA LEU A 508 1.08 -13.78 -21.82
C LEU A 508 2.02 -13.23 -22.89
N LYS A 509 2.20 -11.90 -22.96
CA LYS A 509 3.16 -11.28 -23.87
C LYS A 509 4.59 -11.69 -23.56
N LEU A 510 4.92 -11.88 -22.27
CA LEU A 510 6.23 -12.36 -21.81
C LEU A 510 6.50 -13.85 -22.06
N ARG A 511 5.49 -14.62 -22.52
CA ARG A 511 5.60 -16.06 -22.85
C ARG A 511 6.10 -16.94 -21.69
N LEU A 512 5.62 -16.68 -20.49
CA LEU A 512 6.05 -17.37 -19.27
C LEU A 512 5.53 -18.82 -19.21
N GLY A 513 6.33 -19.73 -18.66
CA GLY A 513 5.95 -21.15 -18.50
C GLY A 513 4.97 -21.42 -17.35
N LYS A 514 4.98 -20.59 -16.30
CA LYS A 514 4.05 -20.66 -15.15
C LYS A 514 3.48 -19.27 -14.90
N ILE A 515 2.16 -19.15 -14.86
CA ILE A 515 1.44 -17.88 -14.66
C ILE A 515 0.41 -18.06 -13.55
N MET A 516 0.49 -17.22 -12.52
CA MET A 516 -0.55 -17.14 -11.49
C MET A 516 -1.31 -15.83 -11.66
N VAL A 517 -2.64 -15.92 -11.71
CA VAL A 517 -3.53 -14.76 -11.84
C VAL A 517 -4.50 -14.79 -10.67
N VAL A 518 -4.51 -13.71 -9.89
CA VAL A 518 -5.45 -13.53 -8.76
C VAL A 518 -6.42 -12.42 -9.12
N HIS A 519 -7.70 -12.76 -9.26
CA HIS A 519 -8.74 -11.80 -9.61
C HIS A 519 -9.22 -11.06 -8.35
N GLY A 520 -8.84 -9.79 -8.19
CA GLY A 520 -9.27 -8.97 -7.04
C GLY A 520 -10.71 -8.45 -7.10
N GLY A 521 -11.35 -8.52 -8.27
CA GLY A 521 -12.65 -7.90 -8.51
C GLY A 521 -13.81 -8.63 -7.84
N ARG A 522 -14.82 -7.88 -7.38
CA ARG A 522 -16.06 -8.40 -6.80
C ARG A 522 -17.11 -8.56 -7.90
N SER A 523 -17.37 -9.78 -8.33
CA SER A 523 -18.54 -10.05 -9.17
C SER A 523 -19.79 -10.28 -8.31
N ILE A 524 -20.93 -9.77 -8.76
CA ILE A 524 -22.25 -10.06 -8.16
C ILE A 524 -22.73 -11.45 -8.61
N VAL A 525 -22.40 -11.85 -9.85
CA VAL A 525 -22.77 -13.15 -10.43
C VAL A 525 -21.52 -13.95 -10.78
N ASP A 526 -21.44 -15.16 -10.25
CA ASP A 526 -20.30 -16.06 -10.40
C ASP A 526 -19.99 -16.48 -11.84
N LYS A 527 -20.99 -16.41 -12.72
CA LYS A 527 -20.84 -16.64 -14.17
C LYS A 527 -20.01 -15.56 -14.85
N ASP A 528 -19.99 -14.34 -14.30
CA ASP A 528 -19.28 -13.22 -14.92
C ASP A 528 -17.76 -13.38 -14.83
N TYR A 529 -17.24 -14.14 -13.85
CA TYR A 529 -15.82 -14.48 -13.79
C TYR A 529 -15.38 -15.29 -15.02
N GLY A 530 -16.18 -16.29 -15.42
CA GLY A 530 -15.90 -17.09 -16.62
C GLY A 530 -16.02 -16.26 -17.90
N LYS A 531 -17.06 -15.43 -18.00
CA LYS A 531 -17.27 -14.55 -19.16
C LYS A 531 -16.11 -13.56 -19.33
N SER A 532 -15.66 -12.94 -18.23
CA SER A 532 -14.61 -11.93 -18.28
C SER A 532 -13.23 -12.53 -18.58
N LEU A 533 -12.94 -13.72 -18.03
CA LEU A 533 -11.75 -14.49 -18.40
C LEU A 533 -11.74 -14.81 -19.90
N LEU A 534 -12.86 -15.31 -20.45
CA LEU A 534 -12.96 -15.65 -21.88
C LEU A 534 -12.73 -14.43 -22.79
N ILE A 535 -13.18 -13.25 -22.37
CA ILE A 535 -12.92 -12.01 -23.11
C ILE A 535 -11.40 -11.73 -23.17
N ALA A 536 -10.69 -11.83 -22.03
CA ALA A 536 -9.24 -11.65 -22.01
C ALA A 536 -8.51 -12.72 -22.86
N LEU A 537 -8.93 -13.98 -22.79
CA LEU A 537 -8.34 -15.05 -23.61
C LEU A 537 -8.58 -14.82 -25.11
N ASN A 538 -9.76 -14.36 -25.51
CA ASN A 538 -10.04 -14.02 -26.91
C ASN A 538 -9.16 -12.86 -27.40
N LEU A 539 -8.98 -11.84 -26.58
CA LEU A 539 -8.10 -10.73 -26.91
C LEU A 539 -6.64 -11.20 -27.05
N ALA A 540 -6.17 -12.10 -26.20
CA ALA A 540 -4.85 -12.71 -26.33
C ALA A 540 -4.70 -13.54 -27.62
N ARG A 541 -5.74 -14.27 -28.04
CA ARG A 541 -5.73 -15.01 -29.32
C ARG A 541 -5.55 -14.05 -30.51
N GLU A 542 -6.28 -12.94 -30.50
CA GLU A 542 -6.28 -11.96 -31.58
C GLU A 542 -4.98 -11.15 -31.63
N LYS A 543 -4.56 -10.61 -30.48
CA LYS A 543 -3.45 -9.64 -30.38
C LYS A 543 -2.08 -10.28 -30.18
N LEU A 544 -2.00 -11.40 -29.45
CA LEU A 544 -0.74 -12.08 -29.11
C LEU A 544 -0.54 -13.41 -29.86
N GLY A 545 -1.56 -13.90 -30.55
CA GLY A 545 -1.47 -15.16 -31.29
C GLY A 545 -1.48 -16.42 -30.41
N CYS A 546 -1.93 -16.32 -29.17
CA CYS A 546 -2.00 -17.45 -28.24
C CYS A 546 -3.13 -18.45 -28.60
N SER A 547 -3.01 -19.69 -28.14
CA SER A 547 -4.10 -20.66 -28.07
C SER A 547 -4.21 -21.23 -26.66
N PHE A 548 -5.40 -21.67 -26.26
CA PHE A 548 -5.68 -22.13 -24.90
C PHE A 548 -6.44 -23.45 -24.92
N SER A 549 -6.12 -24.33 -23.98
CA SER A 549 -6.79 -25.62 -23.79
C SER A 549 -6.94 -25.92 -22.31
N ALA A 550 -7.96 -26.69 -21.96
CA ALA A 550 -8.04 -27.29 -20.63
C ALA A 550 -6.83 -28.22 -20.38
N VAL A 551 -6.58 -28.57 -19.12
CA VAL A 551 -5.44 -29.45 -18.75
C VAL A 551 -5.53 -30.82 -19.43
N ASP A 552 -6.75 -31.31 -19.63
CA ASP A 552 -7.08 -32.56 -20.32
C ASP A 552 -7.18 -32.43 -21.85
N GLY A 553 -6.91 -31.24 -22.40
CA GLY A 553 -6.95 -30.95 -23.84
C GLY A 553 -8.31 -30.57 -24.39
N ARG A 554 -9.36 -30.47 -23.56
CA ARG A 554 -10.68 -29.99 -24.01
C ARG A 554 -10.68 -28.52 -24.43
N ASP A 555 -11.71 -28.13 -25.19
CA ASP A 555 -11.97 -26.72 -25.51
C ASP A 555 -12.13 -25.90 -24.22
N ILE A 556 -11.36 -24.83 -24.12
CA ILE A 556 -11.29 -24.01 -22.91
C ILE A 556 -12.61 -23.30 -22.61
N SER A 557 -13.42 -22.97 -23.62
CA SER A 557 -14.65 -22.21 -23.43
C SER A 557 -15.72 -23.09 -22.78
N GLU A 558 -15.83 -24.32 -23.29
CA GLU A 558 -16.70 -25.34 -22.72
C GLU A 558 -16.25 -25.78 -21.33
N ASP A 559 -14.94 -25.94 -21.12
CA ASP A 559 -14.40 -26.34 -19.83
C ASP A 559 -14.59 -25.26 -18.75
N ILE A 560 -14.32 -23.99 -19.07
CA ILE A 560 -14.61 -22.85 -18.16
C ILE A 560 -16.11 -22.82 -17.82
N ARG A 561 -16.99 -23.01 -18.80
CA ARG A 561 -18.44 -23.00 -18.57
C ARG A 561 -18.86 -24.11 -17.61
N GLY A 562 -18.52 -25.37 -17.92
CA GLY A 562 -19.00 -26.53 -17.17
C GLY A 562 -18.27 -26.78 -15.84
N ASN A 563 -16.95 -26.54 -15.79
CA ASN A 563 -16.11 -26.90 -14.65
C ASN A 563 -15.79 -25.74 -13.71
N PHE A 564 -15.95 -24.49 -14.14
CA PHE A 564 -15.60 -23.32 -13.34
C PHE A 564 -16.77 -22.36 -13.08
N ALA A 565 -17.53 -21.97 -14.10
CA ALA A 565 -18.52 -20.89 -14.01
C ALA A 565 -19.94 -21.35 -13.62
N GLU A 566 -20.44 -22.43 -14.22
CA GLU A 566 -21.85 -22.84 -14.11
C GLU A 566 -22.11 -23.98 -13.12
N ARG A 567 -21.14 -24.30 -12.25
CA ARG A 567 -21.32 -25.30 -11.21
C ARG A 567 -22.37 -24.88 -10.18
N SER A 568 -23.02 -25.88 -9.59
CA SER A 568 -23.98 -25.68 -8.51
C SER A 568 -23.33 -24.99 -7.30
N PRO A 569 -24.06 -24.12 -6.58
CA PRO A 569 -23.58 -23.51 -5.35
C PRO A 569 -23.06 -24.58 -4.37
N GLY A 570 -21.88 -24.35 -3.79
CA GLY A 570 -21.19 -25.28 -2.89
C GLY A 570 -20.24 -26.25 -3.60
N SER A 571 -20.21 -26.23 -4.94
CA SER A 571 -19.29 -27.03 -5.78
C SER A 571 -18.45 -26.16 -6.74
N GLN A 572 -18.49 -24.84 -6.58
CA GLN A 572 -17.76 -23.91 -7.43
C GLN A 572 -16.31 -23.77 -6.96
N PRO A 573 -15.31 -24.07 -7.79
CA PRO A 573 -13.92 -23.95 -7.37
C PRO A 573 -13.48 -22.48 -7.30
N SER A 574 -12.58 -22.19 -6.35
CA SER A 574 -11.94 -20.89 -6.19
C SER A 574 -10.65 -20.75 -7.01
N ASN A 575 -10.20 -21.85 -7.62
CA ASN A 575 -9.06 -21.87 -8.53
C ASN A 575 -9.40 -22.66 -9.80
N TYR A 576 -8.70 -22.36 -10.89
CA TYR A 576 -8.86 -23.03 -12.18
C TYR A 576 -7.51 -23.08 -12.90
N LYS A 577 -7.10 -24.26 -13.34
CA LYS A 577 -5.84 -24.49 -14.07
C LYS A 577 -6.14 -24.76 -15.54
N PHE A 578 -5.35 -24.18 -16.44
CA PHE A 578 -5.42 -24.42 -17.88
C PHE A 578 -4.09 -24.12 -18.58
N LYS A 579 -3.95 -24.53 -19.84
CA LYS A 579 -2.72 -24.39 -20.62
C LYS A 579 -2.82 -23.28 -21.67
N VAL A 580 -1.70 -22.64 -21.93
CA VAL A 580 -1.50 -21.72 -23.05
C VAL A 580 -0.41 -22.23 -23.98
N HIS A 581 -0.62 -22.04 -25.28
CA HIS A 581 0.33 -22.33 -26.34
C HIS A 581 0.66 -21.04 -27.07
N TYR A 582 1.94 -20.70 -27.14
CA TYR A 582 2.43 -19.48 -27.80
C TYR A 582 2.80 -19.77 -29.24
N TYR A 583 2.44 -18.87 -30.15
CA TYR A 583 2.74 -19.00 -31.57
C TYR A 583 3.38 -17.74 -32.14
N ASP A 584 4.32 -17.92 -33.06
CA ASP A 584 4.84 -16.86 -33.92
C ASP A 584 4.27 -16.97 -35.33
N LYS A 585 4.07 -15.81 -35.97
CA LYS A 585 3.76 -15.74 -37.39
C LYS A 585 5.05 -15.98 -38.17
N ASN A 586 5.06 -16.96 -39.07
CA ASN A 586 6.17 -17.10 -40.01
C ASN A 586 6.17 -15.93 -40.99
N VAL A 587 7.32 -15.29 -41.16
CA VAL A 587 7.49 -14.18 -42.12
C VAL A 587 7.35 -14.67 -43.57
N ASN A 588 7.57 -15.97 -43.81
CA ASN A 588 7.67 -16.56 -45.14
C ASN A 588 6.53 -17.56 -45.47
N SER A 589 5.55 -17.75 -44.60
CA SER A 589 4.39 -18.62 -44.85
C SER A 589 3.17 -18.19 -44.03
N ASP A 590 1.97 -18.51 -44.51
CA ASP A 590 0.70 -18.26 -43.78
C ASP A 590 0.55 -19.12 -42.50
N GLY A 591 1.54 -19.97 -42.20
CA GLY A 591 1.54 -20.86 -41.03
C GLY A 591 2.02 -20.18 -39.75
N LYS A 592 1.45 -20.61 -38.62
CA LYS A 592 1.92 -20.25 -37.28
C LYS A 592 2.80 -21.36 -36.71
N THR A 593 3.96 -21.00 -36.17
CA THR A 593 4.86 -21.97 -35.52
C THR A 593 4.66 -21.89 -34.01
N LYS A 594 4.45 -23.04 -33.34
CA LYS A 594 4.40 -23.09 -31.87
C LYS A 594 5.81 -22.83 -31.33
N VAL A 595 5.95 -21.87 -30.43
CA VAL A 595 7.24 -21.41 -29.89
C VAL A 595 7.38 -21.62 -28.39
N GLY A 596 6.30 -21.99 -27.70
CA GLY A 596 6.34 -22.33 -26.29
C GLY A 596 4.98 -22.77 -25.77
N GLU A 597 4.97 -23.19 -24.52
CA GLU A 597 3.76 -23.50 -23.76
C GLU A 597 3.92 -23.07 -22.30
N GLY A 598 2.79 -22.85 -21.62
CA GLY A 598 2.77 -22.52 -20.21
C GLY A 598 1.49 -22.97 -19.53
N GLU A 599 1.51 -23.00 -18.21
CA GLU A 599 0.39 -23.31 -17.34
C GLU A 599 -0.10 -22.05 -16.62
N ILE A 600 -1.42 -21.87 -16.57
CA ILE A 600 -2.07 -20.73 -15.94
C ILE A 600 -2.93 -21.23 -14.77
N LEU A 601 -2.65 -20.73 -13.57
CA LEU A 601 -3.49 -20.87 -12.39
C LEU A 601 -4.29 -19.58 -12.17
N TYR A 602 -5.60 -19.65 -12.37
CA TYR A 602 -6.53 -18.54 -12.17
C TYR A 602 -7.27 -18.69 -10.85
N ILE A 603 -7.17 -17.69 -9.96
CA ILE A 603 -7.74 -17.69 -8.61
C ILE A 603 -8.80 -16.59 -8.50
N VAL A 604 -9.97 -16.94 -7.98
CA VAL A 604 -11.09 -16.00 -7.79
C VAL A 604 -11.65 -16.02 -6.36
N PRO A 605 -12.08 -14.87 -5.83
CA PRO A 605 -12.78 -14.81 -4.56
C PRO A 605 -14.20 -15.36 -4.73
N ARG A 606 -14.54 -16.37 -3.92
CA ARG A 606 -15.88 -16.97 -3.85
C ARG A 606 -16.48 -16.74 -2.46
N HIS A 607 -17.81 -16.61 -2.41
CA HIS A 607 -18.51 -16.62 -1.13
C HIS A 607 -18.35 -18.00 -0.46
N PRO A 608 -18.13 -18.10 0.86
CA PRO A 608 -17.95 -19.37 1.56
C PRO A 608 -19.07 -20.39 1.30
N ASP A 609 -20.33 -19.92 1.17
CA ASP A 609 -21.49 -20.78 0.91
C ASP A 609 -21.56 -21.32 -0.53
N LYS A 610 -20.81 -20.72 -1.46
CA LYS A 610 -20.80 -21.08 -2.88
C LYS A 610 -19.56 -21.86 -3.29
N ALA A 611 -18.45 -21.61 -2.60
CA ALA A 611 -17.18 -22.30 -2.82
C ALA A 611 -17.31 -23.81 -2.54
N VAL A 612 -16.49 -24.62 -3.21
CA VAL A 612 -16.24 -26.00 -2.79
C VAL A 612 -15.84 -25.97 -1.31
N LYS A 613 -16.61 -26.66 -0.46
CA LYS A 613 -16.27 -26.83 0.95
C LYS A 613 -15.04 -27.75 1.04
N THR A 614 -13.86 -27.17 0.98
CA THR A 614 -12.64 -27.87 1.33
C THR A 614 -12.61 -28.05 2.86
N THR A 615 -12.01 -29.15 3.31
CA THR A 615 -11.57 -29.35 4.71
C THR A 615 -10.71 -28.15 5.18
N PRO A 616 -10.54 -27.93 6.50
CA PRO A 616 -10.15 -26.61 7.03
C PRO A 616 -8.86 -26.08 6.39
N TYR A 617 -8.82 -24.76 6.20
CA TYR A 617 -7.73 -23.94 5.64
C TYR A 617 -6.40 -24.69 5.47
N VAL A 618 -6.15 -25.12 4.23
CA VAL A 618 -4.84 -25.61 3.78
C VAL A 618 -3.90 -24.40 3.69
N THR A 619 -2.66 -24.57 4.13
CA THR A 619 -1.62 -23.53 4.09
C THR A 619 -1.21 -23.24 2.64
N TRP A 620 -0.62 -22.05 2.38
CA TRP A 620 -0.07 -21.74 1.06
C TRP A 620 0.99 -22.76 0.62
N GLU A 621 1.77 -23.31 1.56
CA GLU A 621 2.75 -24.38 1.30
C GLU A 621 2.06 -25.66 0.79
N GLU A 622 0.96 -26.09 1.40
CA GLU A 622 0.20 -27.27 0.94
C GLU A 622 -0.52 -27.01 -0.41
N ALA A 623 -0.96 -25.79 -0.67
CA ALA A 623 -1.59 -25.41 -1.95
C ALA A 623 -0.58 -25.29 -3.11
N LEU A 624 0.70 -25.04 -2.79
CA LEU A 624 1.79 -24.89 -3.74
C LEU A 624 2.69 -26.14 -3.83
N GLY A 625 2.51 -27.14 -2.97
CA GLY A 625 3.32 -28.37 -2.94
C GLY A 625 3.30 -29.20 -4.23
N ASP A 626 2.26 -29.07 -5.07
CA ASP A 626 2.23 -29.65 -6.41
C ASP A 626 3.03 -28.84 -7.45
N MET A 627 3.50 -27.64 -7.09
CA MET A 627 4.30 -26.74 -7.94
C MET A 627 5.78 -26.65 -7.50
N ASP A 628 6.16 -27.35 -6.43
CA ASP A 628 7.50 -27.37 -5.81
C ASP A 628 8.57 -28.13 -6.63
N GLU A 629 8.29 -28.52 -7.88
CA GLU A 629 9.35 -28.80 -8.84
C GLU A 629 9.94 -27.46 -9.33
N ASP A 630 11.02 -27.07 -8.64
CA ASP A 630 12.05 -26.07 -8.96
C ASP A 630 11.58 -24.88 -9.80
N LEU A 631 10.93 -23.92 -9.14
CA LEU A 631 10.75 -22.56 -9.68
C LEU A 631 12.07 -21.77 -9.78
N GLU A 632 13.16 -22.23 -9.14
CA GLU A 632 14.49 -21.60 -9.21
C GLU A 632 15.46 -22.24 -10.22
N ALA A 633 15.11 -23.35 -10.87
CA ALA A 633 15.99 -23.96 -11.88
C ALA A 633 15.98 -23.24 -13.25
N GLY A 634 15.28 -22.12 -13.37
CA GLY A 634 15.06 -21.40 -14.63
C GLY A 634 15.34 -19.90 -14.62
N LEU A 635 16.10 -19.38 -13.64
CA LEU A 635 16.62 -18.00 -13.67
C LEU A 635 18.08 -17.96 -14.14
#